data_AF-A0AA36J6M7-F1
#
_entry.id   AF-A0AA36J6M7-F1
#
_cell.length_a   1.000
_cell.length_b   1.000
_cell.length_c   1.000
_cell.angle_alpha   90.00
_cell.angle_beta   90.00
_cell.angle_gamma   90.00
#
_symmetry.space_group_name_H-M   'P 1'
#
loop_
_entity.id
_entity.type
_entity.pdbx_description
1 polymer ?
#
loop_
_entity_poly.entity_id
_entity_poly.type
_entity_poly.pdbx_seq_one_letter_code
_entity_poly.pdbx_strand_id
1 'polypeptide(L)'
;MSGDSVDAAMQALEELRSQMDLLVDTVKEKMQRLHSALDAAQAPGQPKARVVSAEEPAALVDYSNAQSEEQAVMIEQTMERRFVGNLAVKRGEEIRLHGRWMELSARAGDDDAVLKSLVFRQTGHRVSDKTQRIQKNSALHPGGSVRVFWDVIGIILLCGDGMLMPVSLAWDLHMDEANTFSLLLTLFFWIGLIYWSLDILVNFNTAIYVQGGLETSRNAIALKYLRSWLVFDAALVILDLVNATGEMAGDLGTLRSLRVVRALRLLRLLKVSKLKTIIEDMVASTGRQSIVFLLAIVNTGVLIVFLCHLLTCLWYGIGRASAEEGQISWIDISQAQDVPGWHQYLHSLRYVINAPSPPLVAPDNSRELVFDICTNVLCLIVLGSAVSKISQALADMRATNEEHDRQRREVRLYLTNQNAPFELVTRIMKFVDYRLDKMTLASFDGTLISNSLRAELFVNQRSDYLVQLPIFSLAQAVYPDVFADICALLQKQVFEKKQPVFVVGSWAKGMHVTISGTFSYADPDSISEQVQGISWFEEASLYTDGLLHQSSLISKTFAETFILAGSDLVQCVQNTPGCTRMFLEYARDFVANLQKNGDPFSRSTQVQAGESACISSLHYQELYPDPRKMFDNILVGEALAGSVAASESEAEDAEATRRISESQLSGNKESWLLRRQDSALMAVNSKASMRSEKESQDAQEFGLAGLAEDAMQGNLTEDDDALCKRLRTSLPELHEEYGPHAIFEQATERARAESACISVLALVSNRFETFTQQQPDDERLQNGQWGQLQDIVTWIAPSAEQVHGVLVLLAIRGLCKSKVAIRQIPKPSRRPERAILYLMDCARNVVPSVQFVSESAMDFVRSALVTHEAFNLAQMLQAENVPGSVVKLQHHIQQRGEEDLRFYLLFLLGFMSGLSGGQGSTWMNAKNAEGTLAGIQMLQQLMTSTPRGIYWGFLSARADALAIPRETTEDLALLRLSVLARLQSAEGYAQLRASWDAVGTREKTVLTQHLLADGIEERAFILEFLPALVSNAHRNRVIGLTLLLEVLVSLLSNLQPALAHMALDSDRKMVRVDLSDMAEFVAAVQNRFVFQTCMVRSRLRFFGDRLQLEMTGGNWARCGEPDNDTTALAHALKEIFERQRDLEMRVSSPDVPKRHLDKVQSVSC
;
A
#
# COMPACT_ATOMS: atom_id res chain seq x y z
N MET A 1 66.77 -7.23 1.42
CA MET A 1 66.55 -7.99 0.16
C MET A 1 66.48 -6.98 -0.96
N SER A 2 67.00 -7.32 -2.13
CA SER A 2 67.53 -6.36 -3.13
C SER A 2 66.51 -5.91 -4.17
N GLY A 3 66.87 -4.87 -4.93
CA GLY A 3 66.04 -4.31 -6.01
C GLY A 3 65.96 -5.17 -7.28
N ASP A 4 66.77 -6.22 -7.36
CA ASP A 4 66.95 -7.09 -8.55
C ASP A 4 65.64 -7.74 -9.05
N SER A 5 64.58 -7.79 -8.22
CA SER A 5 63.29 -8.39 -8.62
C SER A 5 62.34 -7.45 -9.37
N VAL A 6 62.66 -6.16 -9.52
CA VAL A 6 61.83 -5.21 -10.27
C VAL A 6 62.28 -5.13 -11.73
N ASP A 7 63.59 -4.97 -11.97
CA ASP A 7 64.15 -4.90 -13.32
C ASP A 7 63.92 -6.20 -14.10
N ALA A 8 64.01 -7.35 -13.44
CA ALA A 8 63.69 -8.66 -14.02
C ALA A 8 62.21 -8.78 -14.45
N ALA A 9 61.28 -8.10 -13.77
CA ALA A 9 59.88 -8.07 -14.15
C ALA A 9 59.61 -7.12 -15.32
N MET A 10 60.35 -6.01 -15.43
CA MET A 10 60.29 -5.13 -16.60
C MET A 10 60.84 -5.77 -17.87
N GLN A 11 62.00 -6.43 -17.80
CA GLN A 11 62.56 -7.14 -18.97
C GLN A 11 61.60 -8.24 -19.47
N ALA A 12 60.96 -8.98 -18.57
CA ALA A 12 59.96 -9.98 -18.94
C ALA A 12 58.74 -9.38 -19.66
N LEU A 13 58.35 -8.13 -19.36
CA LEU A 13 57.25 -7.43 -20.04
C LEU A 13 57.64 -6.91 -21.44
N GLU A 14 58.87 -6.44 -21.62
CA GLU A 14 59.36 -6.00 -22.94
C GLU A 14 59.58 -7.18 -23.90
N GLU A 15 60.11 -8.30 -23.41
CA GLU A 15 60.24 -9.55 -24.16
C GLU A 15 58.87 -10.06 -24.66
N LEU A 16 57.86 -10.02 -23.78
CA LEU A 16 56.50 -10.49 -24.08
C LEU A 16 55.78 -9.56 -25.08
N ARG A 17 56.03 -8.24 -25.02
CA ARG A 17 55.55 -7.26 -26.00
C ARG A 17 56.15 -7.52 -27.40
N SER A 18 57.46 -7.74 -27.48
CA SER A 18 58.17 -8.04 -28.73
C SER A 18 57.63 -9.31 -29.42
N GLN A 19 57.32 -10.35 -28.64
CA GLN A 19 56.70 -11.57 -29.17
C GLN A 19 55.26 -11.35 -29.66
N MET A 20 54.52 -10.41 -29.05
CA MET A 20 53.16 -10.06 -29.46
C MET A 20 53.14 -9.33 -30.81
N ASP A 21 54.03 -8.36 -31.01
CA ASP A 21 54.13 -7.60 -32.26
C ASP A 21 54.52 -8.51 -33.45
N LEU A 22 55.46 -9.44 -33.24
CA LEU A 22 55.84 -10.45 -34.24
C LEU A 22 54.66 -11.38 -34.64
N LEU A 23 53.79 -11.71 -33.69
CA LEU A 23 52.60 -12.52 -33.94
C LEU A 23 51.59 -11.76 -34.81
N VAL A 24 51.39 -10.47 -34.54
CA VAL A 24 50.46 -9.59 -35.27
C VAL A 24 50.85 -9.47 -36.75
N ASP A 25 52.12 -9.24 -37.05
CA ASP A 25 52.58 -9.12 -38.46
C ASP A 25 52.53 -10.47 -39.20
N THR A 26 52.78 -11.59 -38.50
CA THR A 26 52.59 -12.95 -39.05
C THR A 26 51.13 -13.23 -39.43
N VAL A 27 50.17 -12.66 -38.71
CA VAL A 27 48.73 -12.77 -39.02
C VAL A 27 48.35 -11.89 -40.21
N LYS A 28 48.85 -10.64 -40.29
CA LYS A 28 48.62 -9.74 -41.44
C LYS A 28 49.06 -10.38 -42.77
N GLU A 29 50.26 -10.97 -42.80
CA GLU A 29 50.79 -11.58 -44.03
C GLU A 29 49.94 -12.77 -44.50
N LYS A 30 49.40 -13.57 -43.58
CA LYS A 30 48.45 -14.64 -43.91
C LYS A 30 47.12 -14.10 -44.45
N MET A 31 46.58 -13.02 -43.90
CA MET A 31 45.34 -12.41 -44.38
C MET A 31 45.45 -11.85 -45.80
N GLN A 32 46.57 -11.22 -46.15
CA GLN A 32 46.79 -10.71 -47.52
C GLN A 32 46.87 -11.85 -48.54
N ARG A 33 47.57 -12.95 -48.20
CA ARG A 33 47.64 -14.14 -49.07
C ARG A 33 46.27 -14.83 -49.24
N LEU A 34 45.37 -14.71 -48.26
CA LEU A 34 44.00 -15.25 -48.35
C LEU A 34 43.10 -14.41 -49.27
N HIS A 35 43.15 -13.07 -49.17
CA HIS A 35 42.40 -12.18 -50.07
C HIS A 35 42.80 -12.39 -51.54
N SER A 36 44.10 -12.39 -51.84
CA SER A 36 44.60 -12.58 -53.21
C SER A 36 44.28 -13.96 -53.82
N ALA A 37 43.89 -14.94 -53.01
CA ALA A 37 43.42 -16.24 -53.48
C ALA A 37 41.90 -16.25 -53.76
N LEU A 38 41.13 -15.37 -53.11
CA LEU A 38 39.68 -15.28 -53.23
C LEU A 38 39.26 -14.53 -54.52
N ASP A 39 39.96 -13.44 -54.84
CA ASP A 39 39.72 -12.62 -56.05
C ASP A 39 39.91 -13.41 -57.36
N ALA A 40 40.69 -14.50 -57.33
CA ALA A 40 41.00 -15.32 -58.50
C ALA A 40 39.88 -16.31 -58.90
N ALA A 41 38.79 -16.41 -58.11
CA ALA A 41 37.85 -17.53 -58.18
C ALA A 41 36.49 -17.25 -58.86
N GLN A 42 36.17 -16.00 -59.26
CA GLN A 42 34.83 -15.63 -59.71
C GLN A 42 34.73 -15.33 -61.21
N ALA A 43 33.79 -15.99 -61.89
CA ALA A 43 33.48 -15.79 -63.32
C ALA A 43 32.33 -14.77 -63.53
N PRO A 44 32.33 -13.99 -64.61
CA PRO A 44 31.34 -12.92 -64.82
C PRO A 44 30.00 -13.46 -65.36
N GLY A 45 28.87 -13.07 -64.76
CA GLY A 45 27.55 -13.43 -65.30
C GLY A 45 26.28 -13.05 -64.54
N GLN A 46 26.34 -12.65 -63.27
CA GLN A 46 25.15 -12.32 -62.45
C GLN A 46 25.04 -10.80 -62.14
N PRO A 47 23.81 -10.29 -61.94
CA PRO A 47 23.60 -8.90 -61.50
C PRO A 47 24.21 -8.70 -60.11
N LYS A 48 24.91 -7.58 -59.90
CA LYS A 48 25.61 -7.31 -58.64
C LYS A 48 24.63 -7.18 -57.47
N ALA A 49 24.72 -8.09 -56.50
CA ALA A 49 24.25 -7.82 -55.15
C ALA A 49 25.00 -6.59 -54.61
N ARG A 50 24.29 -5.68 -53.93
CA ARG A 50 24.87 -4.45 -53.35
C ARG A 50 25.64 -4.81 -52.08
N VAL A 51 26.88 -5.28 -52.23
CA VAL A 51 27.77 -5.59 -51.11
C VAL A 51 27.99 -4.33 -50.28
N VAL A 52 27.56 -4.36 -49.01
CA VAL A 52 27.80 -3.30 -48.04
C VAL A 52 29.09 -3.63 -47.29
N SER A 53 30.08 -2.73 -47.35
CA SER A 53 31.34 -2.84 -46.61
C SER A 53 31.21 -2.20 -45.22
N ALA A 54 31.75 -2.88 -44.20
CA ALA A 54 31.77 -2.41 -42.82
C ALA A 54 33.02 -1.55 -42.52
N GLU A 55 33.22 -0.48 -43.29
CA GLU A 55 34.32 0.47 -43.11
C GLU A 55 33.91 1.69 -42.27
N GLU A 56 34.86 2.30 -41.55
CA GLU A 56 34.59 3.46 -40.69
C GLU A 56 34.67 4.78 -41.50
N PRO A 57 33.69 5.70 -41.38
CA PRO A 57 33.72 6.98 -42.09
C PRO A 57 34.91 7.85 -41.68
N ALA A 58 35.68 8.36 -42.65
CA ALA A 58 36.91 9.14 -42.39
C ALA A 58 36.69 10.32 -41.42
N ALA A 59 35.60 11.07 -41.58
CA ALA A 59 35.25 12.21 -40.72
C ALA A 59 34.99 11.85 -39.24
N LEU A 60 34.79 10.56 -38.90
CA LEU A 60 34.69 10.07 -37.53
C LEU A 60 36.07 9.82 -36.91
N VAL A 61 37.05 9.39 -37.72
CA VAL A 61 38.43 9.12 -37.29
C VAL A 61 39.13 10.42 -36.90
N ASP A 62 38.98 11.48 -37.69
CA ASP A 62 39.53 12.80 -37.38
C ASP A 62 38.93 13.40 -36.09
N TYR A 63 37.67 13.06 -35.79
CA TYR A 63 36.94 13.58 -34.62
C TYR A 63 37.34 12.92 -33.30
N SER A 64 37.51 11.59 -33.27
CA SER A 64 37.96 10.84 -32.09
C SER A 64 39.30 11.37 -31.54
N ASN A 65 40.21 11.76 -32.43
CA ASN A 65 41.52 12.30 -32.07
C ASN A 65 41.48 13.69 -31.39
N ALA A 66 40.34 14.42 -31.43
CA ALA A 66 40.22 15.78 -30.90
C ALA A 66 39.53 15.86 -29.52
N GLN A 67 38.85 14.81 -29.06
CA GLN A 67 38.07 14.80 -27.82
C GLN A 67 38.91 14.66 -26.53
N SER A 68 40.19 14.29 -26.64
CA SER A 68 41.02 13.82 -25.53
C SER A 68 41.62 14.91 -24.63
N GLU A 69 41.51 16.20 -24.98
CA GLU A 69 42.15 17.30 -24.25
C GLU A 69 41.18 18.21 -23.43
N GLU A 70 39.87 18.22 -23.70
CA GLU A 70 38.91 19.15 -23.05
C GLU A 70 37.78 18.45 -22.28
N GLN A 71 37.96 18.16 -20.97
CA GLN A 71 36.82 18.06 -20.05
C GLN A 71 37.15 18.21 -18.56
N ALA A 72 36.84 19.39 -17.99
CA ALA A 72 36.75 19.61 -16.54
C ALA A 72 35.80 20.80 -16.20
N VAL A 73 35.21 20.77 -14.99
CA VAL A 73 34.54 21.88 -14.27
C VAL A 73 33.06 22.22 -14.60
N MET A 74 32.15 21.66 -13.77
CA MET A 74 30.95 22.29 -13.16
C MET A 74 29.65 22.59 -13.96
N ILE A 75 28.57 22.90 -13.20
CA ILE A 75 27.17 22.41 -13.36
C ILE A 75 26.12 23.35 -12.66
N GLU A 76 24.79 23.17 -12.91
CA GLU A 76 23.56 23.82 -12.30
C GLU A 76 23.17 25.28 -12.76
N GLN A 77 21.95 25.87 -12.65
CA GLN A 77 20.52 25.60 -12.22
C GLN A 77 19.56 26.69 -12.88
N THR A 78 18.23 26.88 -12.69
CA THR A 78 17.00 26.02 -12.75
C THR A 78 15.66 26.82 -12.50
N MET A 79 14.50 26.36 -13.04
CA MET A 79 13.04 26.63 -12.70
C MET A 79 12.31 27.93 -13.22
N GLU A 80 10.96 28.07 -13.42
CA GLU A 80 9.72 27.22 -13.48
C GLU A 80 8.42 28.03 -13.93
N ARG A 81 7.26 27.40 -14.34
CA ARG A 81 5.80 27.69 -13.95
C ARG A 81 4.62 27.26 -14.91
N ARG A 82 3.51 28.03 -15.13
CA ARG A 82 2.12 27.57 -15.56
C ARG A 82 1.23 28.72 -16.16
N PHE A 83 -0.05 28.68 -16.64
CA PHE A 83 -1.27 27.78 -16.67
C PHE A 83 -2.33 28.32 -17.73
N VAL A 84 -3.55 27.84 -18.16
CA VAL A 84 -4.56 26.73 -17.95
C VAL A 84 -5.51 26.53 -19.19
N GLY A 85 -6.15 25.36 -19.43
CA GLY A 85 -7.56 25.16 -19.94
C GLY A 85 -7.86 25.12 -21.48
N ASN A 86 -9.02 24.75 -22.07
CA ASN A 86 -10.41 24.28 -21.75
C ASN A 86 -11.15 23.94 -23.12
N LEU A 87 -12.39 23.44 -23.39
CA LEU A 87 -13.61 22.88 -22.71
C LEU A 87 -14.62 22.28 -23.77
N ALA A 88 -15.32 21.12 -23.57
CA ALA A 88 -16.56 20.70 -24.33
C ALA A 88 -17.29 19.41 -23.80
N VAL A 89 -18.58 19.17 -24.14
CA VAL A 89 -19.40 17.93 -23.81
C VAL A 89 -20.66 17.72 -24.73
N LYS A 90 -21.10 16.47 -25.06
CA LYS A 90 -22.51 15.92 -25.22
C LYS A 90 -22.59 14.59 -26.05
N ARG A 91 -23.53 13.63 -25.90
CA ARG A 91 -24.45 13.19 -24.81
C ARG A 91 -25.19 11.87 -25.17
N GLY A 92 -25.41 10.97 -24.21
CA GLY A 92 -26.38 9.85 -24.22
C GLY A 92 -27.02 9.66 -22.82
N GLU A 93 -27.91 8.70 -22.56
CA GLU A 93 -28.50 8.46 -21.22
C GLU A 93 -28.11 7.09 -20.65
N GLU A 94 -27.92 7.03 -19.32
CA GLU A 94 -27.05 6.08 -18.64
C GLU A 94 -27.29 6.17 -17.11
N ILE A 95 -27.17 5.09 -16.34
CA ILE A 95 -27.23 5.16 -14.87
C ILE A 95 -25.93 5.78 -14.37
N ARG A 96 -26.01 7.04 -13.93
CA ARG A 96 -24.83 7.82 -13.50
C ARG A 96 -24.63 7.76 -12.00
N LEU A 97 -23.36 7.81 -11.62
CA LEU A 97 -22.95 8.11 -10.24
C LEU A 97 -23.60 9.42 -9.79
N HIS A 98 -24.02 9.48 -8.52
CA HIS A 98 -24.63 10.66 -7.91
C HIS A 98 -23.79 11.92 -8.20
N GLY A 99 -24.43 13.03 -8.55
CA GLY A 99 -23.76 14.21 -9.13
C GLY A 99 -22.55 14.75 -8.35
N ARG A 100 -22.51 14.52 -7.03
CA ARG A 100 -21.36 14.86 -6.17
C ARG A 100 -20.14 13.94 -6.39
N TRP A 101 -20.33 12.65 -6.63
CA TRP A 101 -19.24 11.73 -7.00
C TRP A 101 -18.58 12.15 -8.32
N MET A 102 -19.36 12.65 -9.28
CA MET A 102 -18.84 13.21 -10.53
C MET A 102 -17.95 14.44 -10.25
N GLU A 103 -18.41 15.39 -9.43
CA GLU A 103 -17.62 16.56 -9.04
C GLU A 103 -16.34 16.19 -8.29
N LEU A 104 -16.40 15.21 -7.38
CA LEU A 104 -15.22 14.68 -6.69
C LEU A 104 -14.24 14.00 -7.66
N SER A 105 -14.73 13.30 -8.68
CA SER A 105 -13.84 12.68 -9.68
C SER A 105 -13.08 13.71 -10.52
N ALA A 106 -13.64 14.91 -10.72
CA ALA A 106 -12.95 16.03 -11.38
C ALA A 106 -11.88 16.69 -10.49
N ARG A 107 -12.00 16.60 -9.15
CA ARG A 107 -11.01 17.12 -8.19
C ARG A 107 -9.92 16.09 -7.83
N ALA A 108 -10.27 14.80 -7.80
CA ALA A 108 -9.34 13.72 -7.44
C ALA A 108 -8.34 13.35 -8.56
N GLY A 109 -8.47 13.94 -9.75
CA GLY A 109 -7.57 13.70 -10.89
C GLY A 109 -6.17 14.33 -10.75
N ASP A 110 -6.00 15.37 -9.94
CA ASP A 110 -4.74 16.13 -9.83
C ASP A 110 -3.68 15.50 -8.88
N ASP A 111 -4.06 14.54 -8.02
CA ASP A 111 -3.29 14.19 -6.80
C ASP A 111 -2.55 12.82 -6.81
N ASP A 112 -2.48 12.13 -7.96
CA ASP A 112 -1.89 10.78 -8.06
C ASP A 112 -0.42 10.69 -7.58
N ALA A 113 0.35 11.78 -7.78
CA ALA A 113 1.74 11.90 -7.31
C ALA A 113 1.84 12.04 -5.78
N VAL A 114 0.86 12.68 -5.13
CA VAL A 114 0.79 12.79 -3.66
C VAL A 114 0.36 11.44 -3.09
N LEU A 115 -0.61 10.77 -3.70
CA LEU A 115 -1.07 9.44 -3.27
C LEU A 115 0.03 8.38 -3.29
N LYS A 116 0.83 8.29 -4.36
CA LYS A 116 2.01 7.39 -4.39
C LYS A 116 3.02 7.69 -3.28
N SER A 117 3.13 8.94 -2.82
CA SER A 117 3.98 9.31 -1.68
C SER A 117 3.32 9.03 -0.31
N LEU A 118 1.99 9.12 -0.21
CA LEU A 118 1.23 8.86 1.02
C LEU A 118 1.08 7.37 1.29
N VAL A 119 0.75 6.55 0.28
CA VAL A 119 0.71 5.09 0.42
C VAL A 119 2.08 4.54 0.82
N PHE A 120 3.18 5.08 0.27
CA PHE A 120 4.53 4.71 0.71
C PHE A 120 4.89 5.25 2.11
N ARG A 121 4.33 6.39 2.53
CA ARG A 121 4.50 6.92 3.91
C ARG A 121 3.66 6.19 4.95
N GLN A 122 2.46 5.71 4.62
CA GLN A 122 1.59 4.96 5.53
C GLN A 122 1.92 3.47 5.56
N THR A 123 2.39 2.84 4.47
CA THR A 123 3.06 1.53 4.57
C THR A 123 4.42 1.64 5.28
N GLY A 124 5.14 2.75 5.10
CA GLY A 124 6.30 3.15 5.91
C GLY A 124 5.95 3.57 7.36
N HIS A 125 4.67 3.71 7.68
CA HIS A 125 4.13 3.85 9.02
C HIS A 125 3.16 2.70 9.31
N ARG A 126 3.71 1.48 9.32
CA ARG A 126 3.27 0.34 10.14
C ARG A 126 2.47 0.88 11.34
N VAL A 127 1.14 0.86 11.20
CA VAL A 127 0.24 1.48 12.19
C VAL A 127 0.56 0.85 13.53
N SER A 128 0.70 1.72 14.53
CA SER A 128 1.62 1.45 15.60
C SER A 128 1.25 0.19 16.39
N ASP A 129 2.15 -0.80 16.33
CA ASP A 129 2.42 -1.71 17.45
C ASP A 129 2.69 -0.93 18.76
N LYS A 130 2.85 0.39 18.72
CA LYS A 130 2.88 1.33 19.87
C LYS A 130 1.49 1.76 20.41
N THR A 131 0.39 1.32 19.81
CA THR A 131 -0.96 1.46 20.41
C THR A 131 -1.29 0.25 21.27
N GLN A 132 -0.87 -0.97 20.87
CA GLN A 132 -0.89 -2.14 21.76
C GLN A 132 0.34 -2.23 22.68
N ARG A 133 1.54 -1.83 22.23
CA ARG A 133 2.58 -1.33 23.13
C ARG A 133 2.23 0.09 23.56
N ILE A 134 1.13 0.23 24.30
CA ILE A 134 1.13 1.13 25.45
C ILE A 134 2.49 0.95 26.11
N GLN A 135 3.20 2.07 26.27
CA GLN A 135 4.58 2.11 26.69
C GLN A 135 4.77 1.17 27.89
N LYS A 136 5.78 0.27 27.86
CA LYS A 136 6.06 -0.66 28.98
C LYS A 136 6.68 0.07 30.20
N ASN A 137 6.25 1.30 30.42
CA ASN A 137 6.41 2.06 31.65
C ASN A 137 5.70 1.26 32.74
N SER A 138 6.44 0.85 33.77
CA SER A 138 5.89 0.02 34.86
C SER A 138 4.99 0.81 35.83
N ALA A 139 4.32 1.86 35.34
CA ALA A 139 3.43 2.69 36.14
C ALA A 139 2.09 1.96 36.29
N LEU A 140 1.65 1.77 37.53
CA LEU A 140 0.35 1.17 37.84
C LEU A 140 -0.76 2.13 37.41
N HIS A 141 -1.69 1.64 36.59
CA HIS A 141 -2.89 2.39 36.23
C HIS A 141 -3.74 2.64 37.48
N PRO A 142 -4.23 3.87 37.76
CA PRO A 142 -4.93 4.19 39.00
C PRO A 142 -6.21 3.35 39.16
N GLY A 143 -7.07 3.30 38.15
CA GLY A 143 -8.24 2.40 38.10
C GLY A 143 -7.92 0.95 37.72
N GLY A 144 -6.65 0.55 37.72
CA GLY A 144 -6.24 -0.83 37.40
C GLY A 144 -6.51 -1.79 38.56
N SER A 145 -6.96 -3.01 38.27
CA SER A 145 -7.38 -4.01 39.28
C SER A 145 -6.33 -4.24 40.39
N VAL A 146 -5.04 -4.24 40.05
CA VAL A 146 -3.92 -4.36 41.01
C VAL A 146 -3.84 -3.16 41.96
N ARG A 147 -4.03 -1.93 41.46
CA ARG A 147 -4.02 -0.72 42.30
C ARG A 147 -5.26 -0.63 43.16
N VAL A 148 -6.44 -0.93 42.61
CA VAL A 148 -7.71 -0.98 43.35
C VAL A 148 -7.63 -2.03 44.47
N PHE A 149 -7.09 -3.22 44.21
CA PHE A 149 -6.87 -4.24 45.24
C PHE A 149 -5.89 -3.77 46.33
N TRP A 150 -4.80 -3.10 45.95
CA TRP A 150 -3.87 -2.49 46.91
C TRP A 150 -4.54 -1.44 47.81
N ASP A 151 -5.30 -0.50 47.24
CA ASP A 151 -6.02 0.50 48.04
C ASP A 151 -7.16 -0.10 48.87
N VAL A 152 -7.82 -1.18 48.44
CA VAL A 152 -8.78 -1.92 49.26
C VAL A 152 -8.10 -2.53 50.50
N ILE A 153 -6.90 -3.10 50.36
CA ILE A 153 -6.09 -3.52 51.53
C ILE A 153 -5.78 -2.31 52.42
N GLY A 154 -5.39 -1.17 51.84
CA GLY A 154 -5.17 0.07 52.57
C GLY A 154 -6.41 0.58 53.32
N ILE A 155 -7.60 0.45 52.74
CA ILE A 155 -8.88 0.82 53.38
C ILE A 155 -9.21 -0.14 54.52
N ILE A 156 -8.98 -1.46 54.35
CA ILE A 156 -9.12 -2.44 55.45
C ILE A 156 -8.16 -2.10 56.60
N LEU A 157 -6.92 -1.70 56.28
CA LEU A 157 -5.94 -1.29 57.28
C LEU A 157 -6.31 0.04 57.97
N LEU A 158 -6.86 1.02 57.24
CA LEU A 158 -7.42 2.26 57.83
C LEU A 158 -8.61 1.98 58.75
N CYS A 159 -9.50 1.07 58.36
CA CYS A 159 -10.64 0.67 59.19
C CYS A 159 -10.18 -0.05 60.47
N GLY A 160 -9.18 -0.93 60.39
CA GLY A 160 -8.63 -1.58 61.58
C GLY A 160 -7.82 -0.64 62.48
N ASP A 161 -7.02 0.29 61.92
CA ASP A 161 -6.40 1.39 62.70
C ASP A 161 -7.51 2.19 63.42
N GLY A 162 -8.60 2.50 62.72
CA GLY A 162 -9.77 3.20 63.27
C GLY A 162 -10.52 2.47 64.37
N MET A 163 -10.56 1.13 64.38
CA MET A 163 -11.25 0.34 65.41
C MET A 163 -10.34 -0.09 66.57
N LEU A 164 -9.06 -0.38 66.29
CA LEU A 164 -8.13 -0.93 67.27
C LEU A 164 -7.40 0.16 68.06
N MET A 165 -7.04 1.28 67.44
CA MET A 165 -6.31 2.35 68.13
C MET A 165 -7.15 3.01 69.24
N PRO A 166 -8.44 3.37 69.05
CA PRO A 166 -9.26 3.94 70.13
C PRO A 166 -9.44 2.99 71.32
N VAL A 167 -9.62 1.69 71.06
CA VAL A 167 -9.67 0.66 72.11
C VAL A 167 -8.33 0.57 72.85
N SER A 168 -7.21 0.55 72.14
CA SER A 168 -5.88 0.50 72.76
C SER A 168 -5.56 1.71 73.65
N LEU A 169 -6.11 2.90 73.31
CA LEU A 169 -5.97 4.12 74.09
C LEU A 169 -6.93 4.15 75.29
N ALA A 170 -8.18 3.73 75.10
CA ALA A 170 -9.18 3.73 76.16
C ALA A 170 -8.87 2.70 77.27
N TRP A 171 -8.38 1.51 76.90
CA TRP A 171 -8.00 0.43 77.83
C TRP A 171 -6.48 0.38 78.17
N ASP A 172 -5.68 1.33 77.69
CA ASP A 172 -4.21 1.41 77.85
C ASP A 172 -3.45 0.11 77.52
N LEU A 173 -3.86 -0.57 76.46
CA LEU A 173 -3.35 -1.89 76.10
C LEU A 173 -1.93 -1.78 75.53
N HIS A 174 -1.00 -2.54 76.10
CA HIS A 174 0.43 -2.53 75.72
C HIS A 174 0.79 -3.72 74.82
N MET A 175 1.70 -3.49 73.87
CA MET A 175 2.13 -4.49 72.87
C MET A 175 2.98 -5.62 73.49
N ASP A 176 3.54 -5.36 74.68
CA ASP A 176 4.44 -6.26 75.39
C ASP A 176 3.70 -7.27 76.29
N GLU A 177 2.36 -7.14 76.40
CA GLU A 177 1.54 -8.08 77.16
C GLU A 177 1.33 -9.41 76.41
N ALA A 178 1.39 -10.53 77.14
CA ALA A 178 1.14 -11.89 76.64
C ALA A 178 -0.35 -12.20 76.38
N ASN A 179 -1.12 -11.21 75.91
CA ASN A 179 -2.56 -11.28 75.68
C ASN A 179 -2.89 -11.46 74.18
N THR A 180 -3.94 -12.22 73.84
CA THR A 180 -4.34 -12.47 72.45
C THR A 180 -4.68 -11.20 71.66
N PHE A 181 -5.24 -10.18 72.34
CA PHE A 181 -5.49 -8.87 71.75
C PHE A 181 -4.20 -8.05 71.54
N SER A 182 -3.21 -8.19 72.42
CA SER A 182 -1.88 -7.58 72.24
C SER A 182 -1.15 -8.18 71.04
N LEU A 183 -1.23 -9.51 70.84
CA LEU A 183 -0.73 -10.16 69.63
C LEU A 183 -1.44 -9.63 68.37
N LEU A 184 -2.77 -9.46 68.40
CA LEU A 184 -3.53 -8.88 67.29
C LEU A 184 -3.09 -7.44 66.98
N LEU A 185 -2.97 -6.59 68.01
CA LEU A 185 -2.47 -5.21 67.87
C LEU A 185 -1.05 -5.17 67.28
N THR A 186 -0.17 -6.05 67.75
CA THR A 186 1.23 -6.14 67.32
C THR A 186 1.32 -6.59 65.86
N LEU A 187 0.60 -7.65 65.47
CA LEU A 187 0.53 -8.10 64.07
C LEU A 187 -0.04 -7.01 63.16
N PHE A 188 -1.14 -6.37 63.57
CA PHE A 188 -1.76 -5.30 62.80
C PHE A 188 -0.84 -4.09 62.64
N PHE A 189 -0.09 -3.73 63.70
CA PHE A 189 0.91 -2.68 63.65
C PHE A 189 2.05 -3.00 62.65
N TRP A 190 2.66 -4.19 62.71
CA TRP A 190 3.74 -4.55 61.78
C TRP A 190 3.26 -4.66 60.34
N ILE A 191 2.06 -5.23 60.10
CA ILE A 191 1.44 -5.26 58.77
C ILE A 191 1.17 -3.83 58.28
N GLY A 192 0.66 -2.95 59.13
CA GLY A 192 0.44 -1.54 58.82
C GLY A 192 1.73 -0.79 58.50
N LEU A 193 2.79 -0.94 59.29
CA LEU A 193 4.09 -0.31 59.07
C LEU A 193 4.71 -0.75 57.73
N ILE A 194 4.66 -2.06 57.42
CA ILE A 194 5.12 -2.60 56.14
C ILE A 194 4.25 -2.04 55.00
N TYR A 195 2.92 -2.11 55.11
CA TYR A 195 2.01 -1.62 54.08
C TYR A 195 2.18 -0.12 53.81
N TRP A 196 2.25 0.74 54.84
CA TRP A 196 2.38 2.19 54.64
C TRP A 196 3.76 2.57 54.09
N SER A 197 4.81 1.84 54.46
CA SER A 197 6.15 2.00 53.84
C SER A 197 6.13 1.61 52.36
N LEU A 198 5.39 0.56 51.99
CA LEU A 198 5.21 0.14 50.61
C LEU A 198 4.25 1.07 49.83
N ASP A 199 3.17 1.61 50.43
CA ASP A 199 2.25 2.54 49.76
C ASP A 199 3.01 3.78 49.25
N ILE A 200 4.04 4.25 49.97
CA ILE A 200 4.95 5.30 49.47
C ILE A 200 5.61 4.89 48.14
N LEU A 201 6.17 3.68 48.05
CA LEU A 201 6.81 3.16 46.83
C LEU A 201 5.79 2.89 45.70
N VAL A 202 4.60 2.40 46.04
CA VAL A 202 3.51 2.17 45.08
C VAL A 202 2.97 3.51 44.55
N ASN A 203 2.83 4.54 45.40
CA ASN A 203 2.42 5.90 45.02
C ASN A 203 3.45 6.55 44.07
N PHE A 204 4.76 6.39 44.31
CA PHE A 204 5.81 6.81 43.36
C PHE A 204 5.75 6.08 41.99
N ASN A 205 5.09 4.93 41.91
CA ASN A 205 4.90 4.14 40.69
C ASN A 205 3.44 4.11 40.19
N THR A 206 2.54 4.94 40.71
CA THR A 206 1.14 4.99 40.25
C THR A 206 0.95 6.16 39.29
N ALA A 207 0.39 5.89 38.12
CA ALA A 207 0.11 6.91 37.12
C ALA A 207 -0.99 7.87 37.61
N ILE A 208 -0.92 9.13 37.21
CA ILE A 208 -1.77 10.20 37.72
C ILE A 208 -2.53 10.88 36.59
N TYR A 209 -3.80 11.22 36.82
CA TYR A 209 -4.51 12.09 35.90
C TYR A 209 -4.03 13.55 36.06
N VAL A 210 -3.76 14.20 34.92
CA VAL A 210 -3.37 15.61 34.80
C VAL A 210 -4.14 16.18 33.61
N GLN A 211 -5.08 17.10 33.86
CA GLN A 211 -5.91 17.73 32.82
C GLN A 211 -6.64 16.74 31.89
N GLY A 212 -7.03 15.57 32.41
CA GLY A 212 -7.69 14.49 31.66
C GLY A 212 -6.72 13.49 30.99
N GLY A 213 -5.46 13.85 30.79
CA GLY A 213 -4.43 12.91 30.34
C GLY A 213 -3.93 12.01 31.47
N LEU A 214 -3.62 10.75 31.17
CA LEU A 214 -2.95 9.84 32.10
C LEU A 214 -1.42 10.02 32.00
N GLU A 215 -0.85 10.74 32.97
CA GLU A 215 0.58 10.97 33.05
C GLU A 215 1.29 9.77 33.70
N THR A 216 2.17 9.11 32.94
CA THR A 216 2.89 7.89 33.34
C THR A 216 4.38 8.11 33.59
N SER A 217 4.92 9.32 33.38
CA SER A 217 6.33 9.60 33.61
C SER A 217 6.64 9.69 35.12
N ARG A 218 7.57 8.83 35.57
CA ARG A 218 7.96 8.73 36.98
C ARG A 218 8.42 10.06 37.58
N ASN A 219 9.04 10.94 36.79
CA ASN A 219 9.52 12.24 37.25
C ASN A 219 8.36 13.20 37.59
N ALA A 220 7.29 13.23 36.77
CA ALA A 220 6.11 14.04 37.05
C ALA A 220 5.31 13.49 38.24
N ILE A 221 5.14 12.16 38.31
CA ILE A 221 4.54 11.45 39.45
C ILE A 221 5.29 11.79 40.74
N ALA A 222 6.61 11.60 40.77
CA ALA A 222 7.46 11.86 41.92
C ALA A 222 7.41 13.33 42.37
N LEU A 223 7.56 14.29 41.44
CA LEU A 223 7.57 15.72 41.77
C LEU A 223 6.22 16.19 42.33
N LYS A 224 5.09 15.70 41.79
CA LYS A 224 3.75 16.00 42.31
C LYS A 224 3.56 15.40 43.71
N TYR A 225 3.95 14.14 43.91
CA TYR A 225 3.82 13.44 45.19
C TYR A 225 4.70 14.04 46.30
N LEU A 226 5.95 14.40 45.98
CA LEU A 226 6.88 15.16 46.82
C LEU A 226 6.26 16.45 47.35
N ARG A 227 5.55 17.20 46.48
CA ARG A 227 4.94 18.49 46.81
C ARG A 227 3.61 18.38 47.57
N SER A 228 2.93 17.23 47.54
CA SER A 228 1.57 17.10 48.10
C SER A 228 1.45 16.23 49.35
N TRP A 229 1.91 14.97 49.28
CA TRP A 229 1.54 13.94 50.27
C TRP A 229 2.75 13.25 50.91
N LEU A 230 3.92 13.23 50.25
CA LEU A 230 5.09 12.51 50.77
C LEU A 230 5.52 12.99 52.17
N VAL A 231 5.46 14.30 52.45
CA VAL A 231 5.86 14.85 53.76
C VAL A 231 4.97 14.31 54.89
N PHE A 232 3.67 14.22 54.66
CA PHE A 232 2.70 13.67 55.61
C PHE A 232 2.87 12.16 55.79
N ASP A 233 3.01 11.43 54.67
CA ASP A 233 3.20 9.98 54.66
C ASP A 233 4.51 9.56 55.33
N ALA A 234 5.61 10.23 55.00
CA ALA A 234 6.92 9.99 55.61
C ALA A 234 6.92 10.32 57.11
N ALA A 235 6.30 11.43 57.53
CA ALA A 235 6.17 11.77 58.96
C ALA A 235 5.42 10.67 59.73
N LEU A 236 4.32 10.15 59.18
CA LEU A 236 3.53 9.07 59.80
C LEU A 236 4.21 7.70 59.78
N VAL A 237 5.14 7.44 58.86
CA VAL A 237 5.99 6.23 58.87
C VAL A 237 7.17 6.39 59.84
N ILE A 238 7.78 7.58 59.92
CA ILE A 238 8.86 7.89 60.86
C ILE A 238 8.35 7.82 62.31
N LEU A 239 7.18 8.38 62.62
CA LEU A 239 6.57 8.27 63.95
C LEU A 239 6.32 6.81 64.35
N ASP A 240 5.93 5.95 63.41
CA ASP A 240 5.74 4.52 63.67
C ASP A 240 7.06 3.77 63.82
N LEU A 241 8.11 4.13 63.06
CA LEU A 241 9.44 3.56 63.22
C LEU A 241 10.06 3.93 64.58
N VAL A 242 9.89 5.18 65.03
CA VAL A 242 10.30 5.62 66.37
C VAL A 242 9.53 4.88 67.48
N ASN A 243 8.25 4.61 67.27
CA ASN A 243 7.43 3.79 68.19
C ASN A 243 7.76 2.28 68.12
N ALA A 244 8.46 1.82 67.07
CA ALA A 244 8.94 0.45 66.95
C ALA A 244 10.35 0.23 67.54
N THR A 245 11.23 1.23 67.48
CA THR A 245 12.59 1.14 68.04
C THR A 245 12.69 1.57 69.51
N GLY A 246 11.84 2.50 69.98
CA GLY A 246 11.77 2.93 71.37
C GLY A 246 12.94 3.78 71.89
N GLU A 247 14.14 3.65 71.31
CA GLU A 247 15.40 4.24 71.80
C GLU A 247 15.40 5.77 71.94
N MET A 248 14.55 6.49 71.19
CA MET A 248 14.49 7.97 71.24
C MET A 248 13.61 8.52 72.38
N ALA A 249 12.99 7.67 73.20
CA ALA A 249 12.09 8.08 74.29
C ALA A 249 12.78 8.40 75.64
N GLY A 250 14.11 8.45 75.67
CA GLY A 250 14.91 8.36 76.90
C GLY A 250 14.77 9.48 77.95
N ASP A 251 14.24 10.67 77.59
CA ASP A 251 14.28 11.85 78.49
C ASP A 251 12.98 12.70 78.48
N LEU A 252 11.88 12.19 77.90
CA LEU A 252 10.60 12.94 77.77
C LEU A 252 9.35 12.11 78.12
N GLY A 253 9.02 12.06 79.42
CA GLY A 253 7.68 11.77 79.92
C GLY A 253 7.08 10.42 79.45
N THR A 254 7.84 9.34 79.65
CA THR A 254 7.76 8.02 78.98
C THR A 254 6.39 7.34 78.85
N LEU A 255 5.37 7.67 79.66
CA LEU A 255 4.00 7.10 79.54
C LEU A 255 2.92 8.07 79.02
N ARG A 256 3.26 9.35 78.81
CA ARG A 256 2.36 10.32 78.14
C ARG A 256 2.75 10.53 76.68
N SER A 257 4.06 10.56 76.37
CA SER A 257 4.58 10.66 75.00
C SER A 257 4.14 9.49 74.12
N LEU A 258 4.25 8.25 74.59
CA LEU A 258 3.79 7.06 73.85
C LEU A 258 2.29 7.09 73.52
N ARG A 259 1.43 7.55 74.45
CA ARG A 259 -0.02 7.68 74.20
C ARG A 259 -0.31 8.74 73.13
N VAL A 260 0.44 9.85 73.10
CA VAL A 260 0.33 10.86 72.03
C VAL A 260 0.78 10.28 70.67
N VAL A 261 1.89 9.54 70.61
CA VAL A 261 2.37 8.92 69.36
C VAL A 261 1.36 7.89 68.84
N ARG A 262 0.79 7.04 69.70
CA ARG A 262 -0.31 6.12 69.33
C ARG A 262 -1.54 6.89 68.81
N ALA A 263 -1.92 8.00 69.45
CA ALA A 263 -3.06 8.83 69.00
C ALA A 263 -2.82 9.53 67.65
N LEU A 264 -1.59 9.96 67.35
CA LEU A 264 -1.23 10.57 66.06
C LEU A 264 -1.45 9.62 64.86
N ARG A 265 -1.51 8.29 65.08
CA ARG A 265 -1.87 7.32 64.04
C ARG A 265 -3.27 7.56 63.47
N LEU A 266 -4.20 8.09 64.27
CA LEU A 266 -5.56 8.40 63.82
C LEU A 266 -5.59 9.48 62.72
N LEU A 267 -4.52 10.27 62.55
CA LEU A 267 -4.38 11.17 61.39
C LEU A 267 -4.37 10.41 60.05
N ARG A 268 -4.02 9.12 60.04
CA ARG A 268 -4.14 8.26 58.84
C ARG A 268 -5.56 8.22 58.29
N LEU A 269 -6.59 8.41 59.12
CA LEU A 269 -7.99 8.44 58.69
C LEU A 269 -8.27 9.58 57.68
N LEU A 270 -7.42 10.62 57.60
CA LEU A 270 -7.49 11.63 56.53
C LEU A 270 -7.27 11.03 55.12
N LYS A 271 -6.60 9.85 55.02
CA LYS A 271 -6.47 9.07 53.78
C LYS A 271 -7.76 8.34 53.37
N VAL A 272 -8.82 8.32 54.19
CA VAL A 272 -10.13 7.76 53.78
C VAL A 272 -10.73 8.54 52.59
N SER A 273 -10.21 9.73 52.30
CA SER A 273 -10.43 10.45 51.04
C SER A 273 -10.15 9.60 49.78
N LYS A 274 -9.22 8.63 49.81
CA LYS A 274 -9.01 7.63 48.74
C LYS A 274 -10.29 6.84 48.40
N LEU A 275 -11.07 6.45 49.41
CA LEU A 275 -12.32 5.69 49.22
C LEU A 275 -13.35 6.50 48.43
N LYS A 276 -13.38 7.83 48.60
CA LYS A 276 -14.27 8.70 47.82
C LYS A 276 -13.96 8.59 46.31
N THR A 277 -12.70 8.72 45.92
CA THR A 277 -12.27 8.61 44.51
C THR A 277 -12.55 7.23 43.94
N ILE A 278 -12.30 6.15 44.70
CA ILE A 278 -12.61 4.78 44.26
C ILE A 278 -14.13 4.58 44.04
N ILE A 279 -14.97 5.17 44.89
CA ILE A 279 -16.42 5.18 44.68
C ILE A 279 -16.78 6.00 43.43
N GLU A 280 -16.22 7.20 43.25
CA GLU A 280 -16.47 8.05 42.07
C GLU A 280 -16.08 7.34 40.75
N ASP A 281 -14.92 6.68 40.69
CA ASP A 281 -14.46 5.90 39.54
C ASP A 281 -15.32 4.64 39.29
N MET A 282 -15.73 3.92 40.35
CA MET A 282 -16.62 2.76 40.26
C MET A 282 -18.03 3.15 39.79
N VAL A 283 -18.49 4.33 40.19
CA VAL A 283 -19.77 4.91 39.76
C VAL A 283 -19.72 5.33 38.30
N ALA A 284 -18.66 6.04 37.88
CA ALA A 284 -18.46 6.46 36.49
C ALA A 284 -18.38 5.26 35.53
N SER A 285 -17.67 4.19 35.93
CA SER A 285 -17.52 2.98 35.12
C SER A 285 -18.75 2.07 35.10
N THR A 286 -19.58 2.06 36.15
CA THR A 286 -20.77 1.18 36.22
C THR A 286 -22.04 1.82 35.65
N GLY A 287 -22.13 3.16 35.61
CA GLY A 287 -23.26 3.92 35.04
C GLY A 287 -24.62 3.79 35.76
N ARG A 288 -24.76 2.83 36.67
CA ARG A 288 -26.01 2.53 37.41
C ARG A 288 -26.14 3.43 38.64
N GLN A 289 -26.91 4.51 38.51
CA GLN A 289 -27.18 5.46 39.61
C GLN A 289 -27.71 4.77 40.89
N SER A 290 -28.45 3.66 40.77
CA SER A 290 -28.90 2.85 41.91
C SER A 290 -27.78 2.31 42.82
N ILE A 291 -26.59 2.02 42.26
CA ILE A 291 -25.42 1.58 43.04
C ILE A 291 -24.80 2.77 43.80
N VAL A 292 -24.84 3.97 43.22
CA VAL A 292 -24.42 5.23 43.89
C VAL A 292 -25.23 5.45 45.16
N PHE A 293 -26.57 5.38 45.03
CA PHE A 293 -27.49 5.60 46.16
C PHE A 293 -27.31 4.53 47.23
N LEU A 294 -27.15 3.25 46.85
CA LEU A 294 -26.87 2.16 47.80
C LEU A 294 -25.55 2.39 48.56
N LEU A 295 -24.45 2.73 47.85
CA LEU A 295 -23.15 3.01 48.48
C LEU A 295 -23.21 4.25 49.39
N ALA A 296 -23.94 5.30 49.03
CA ALA A 296 -24.11 6.49 49.86
C ALA A 296 -24.86 6.19 51.17
N ILE A 297 -25.88 5.33 51.12
CA ILE A 297 -26.62 4.87 52.31
C ILE A 297 -25.73 3.99 53.19
N VAL A 298 -25.04 2.99 52.61
CA VAL A 298 -24.13 2.09 53.33
C VAL A 298 -22.99 2.86 54.00
N ASN A 299 -22.34 3.79 53.29
CA ASN A 299 -21.29 4.64 53.84
C ASN A 299 -21.80 5.49 55.02
N THR A 300 -23.01 6.04 54.91
CA THR A 300 -23.63 6.79 56.01
C THR A 300 -23.90 5.88 57.23
N GLY A 301 -24.33 4.64 57.02
CA GLY A 301 -24.50 3.64 58.09
C GLY A 301 -23.18 3.26 58.76
N VAL A 302 -22.12 3.01 57.98
CA VAL A 302 -20.77 2.70 58.50
C VAL A 302 -20.21 3.87 59.32
N LEU A 303 -20.42 5.11 58.88
CA LEU A 303 -20.00 6.30 59.62
C LEU A 303 -20.71 6.42 60.99
N ILE A 304 -22.00 6.09 61.07
CA ILE A 304 -22.75 6.08 62.35
C ILE A 304 -22.18 5.01 63.30
N VAL A 305 -21.99 3.78 62.82
CA VAL A 305 -21.42 2.69 63.63
C VAL A 305 -20.01 3.03 64.12
N PHE A 306 -19.18 3.63 63.26
CA PHE A 306 -17.85 4.09 63.65
C PHE A 306 -17.89 5.22 64.69
N LEU A 307 -18.79 6.19 64.54
CA LEU A 307 -18.94 7.26 65.53
C LEU A 307 -19.42 6.73 66.89
N CYS A 308 -20.38 5.80 66.91
CA CYS A 308 -20.81 5.11 68.14
C CYS A 308 -19.64 4.37 68.80
N HIS A 309 -18.77 3.71 68.03
CA HIS A 309 -17.55 3.07 68.53
C HIS A 309 -16.55 4.08 69.11
N LEU A 310 -16.29 5.20 68.42
CA LEU A 310 -15.40 6.25 68.94
C LEU A 310 -15.92 6.86 70.25
N LEU A 311 -17.21 7.19 70.31
CA LEU A 311 -17.87 7.71 71.52
C LEU A 311 -17.84 6.67 72.66
N THR A 312 -17.97 5.38 72.35
CA THR A 312 -17.86 4.28 73.32
C THR A 312 -16.46 4.22 73.94
N CYS A 313 -15.41 4.31 73.13
CA CYS A 313 -14.03 4.30 73.62
C CYS A 313 -13.70 5.59 74.40
N LEU A 314 -14.21 6.74 73.96
CA LEU A 314 -14.06 8.01 74.67
C LEU A 314 -14.78 8.01 76.03
N TRP A 315 -16.00 7.46 76.11
CA TRP A 315 -16.75 7.33 77.36
C TRP A 315 -16.01 6.49 78.40
N TYR A 316 -15.44 5.35 77.98
CA TYR A 316 -14.61 4.52 78.86
C TYR A 316 -13.29 5.22 79.23
N GLY A 317 -12.62 5.87 78.27
CA GLY A 317 -11.38 6.61 78.51
C GLY A 317 -11.53 7.79 79.48
N ILE A 318 -12.65 8.52 79.41
CA ILE A 318 -12.99 9.62 80.33
C ILE A 318 -13.35 9.08 81.72
N GLY A 319 -14.11 7.98 81.79
CA GLY A 319 -14.41 7.30 83.05
C GLY A 319 -13.13 6.81 83.74
N ARG A 320 -12.20 6.20 82.99
CA ARG A 320 -10.90 5.76 83.51
C ARG A 320 -10.04 6.93 83.97
N ALA A 321 -9.92 8.00 83.17
CA ALA A 321 -9.15 9.18 83.55
C ALA A 321 -9.72 9.89 84.80
N SER A 322 -11.04 9.82 85.01
CA SER A 322 -11.68 10.34 86.23
C SER A 322 -11.32 9.52 87.46
N ALA A 323 -11.35 8.19 87.34
CA ALA A 323 -10.93 7.27 88.40
C ALA A 323 -9.42 7.35 88.71
N GLU A 324 -8.56 7.53 87.69
CA GLU A 324 -7.12 7.80 87.85
C GLU A 324 -6.82 9.11 88.62
N GLU A 325 -7.73 10.10 88.54
CA GLU A 325 -7.66 11.34 89.33
C GLU A 325 -8.39 11.25 90.69
N GLY A 326 -8.90 10.06 91.07
CA GLY A 326 -9.57 9.82 92.34
C GLY A 326 -10.99 10.41 92.44
N GLN A 327 -11.62 10.72 91.30
CA GLN A 327 -13.02 11.16 91.23
C GLN A 327 -13.93 9.94 91.01
N ILE A 328 -15.12 9.94 91.62
CA ILE A 328 -16.12 8.89 91.40
C ILE A 328 -16.52 8.89 89.92
N SER A 329 -16.35 7.74 89.29
CA SER A 329 -16.55 7.49 87.86
C SER A 329 -17.83 6.72 87.61
N TRP A 330 -18.39 6.83 86.40
CA TRP A 330 -19.47 5.94 85.97
C TRP A 330 -19.06 4.45 86.05
N ILE A 331 -17.76 4.15 85.91
CA ILE A 331 -17.19 2.81 86.00
C ILE A 331 -17.38 2.23 87.41
N ASP A 332 -17.16 3.06 88.44
CA ASP A 332 -17.29 2.68 89.85
C ASP A 332 -18.77 2.46 90.21
N ILE A 333 -19.64 3.41 89.83
CA ILE A 333 -21.08 3.37 90.09
C ILE A 333 -21.74 2.15 89.43
N SER A 334 -21.25 1.75 88.25
CA SER A 334 -21.76 0.58 87.51
C SER A 334 -21.07 -0.74 87.86
N GLN A 335 -20.09 -0.75 88.78
CA GLN A 335 -19.22 -1.89 89.11
C GLN A 335 -18.55 -2.53 87.87
N ALA A 336 -18.28 -1.71 86.85
CA ALA A 336 -17.70 -2.18 85.60
C ALA A 336 -16.20 -2.50 85.71
N GLN A 337 -15.53 -2.13 86.80
CA GLN A 337 -14.10 -2.38 87.02
C GLN A 337 -13.75 -3.88 87.04
N ASP A 338 -14.60 -4.71 87.66
CA ASP A 338 -14.32 -6.15 87.90
C ASP A 338 -14.70 -7.08 86.74
N VAL A 339 -15.38 -6.58 85.70
CA VAL A 339 -15.84 -7.41 84.56
C VAL A 339 -14.83 -7.38 83.39
N PRO A 340 -14.69 -8.48 82.60
CA PRO A 340 -13.75 -8.52 81.48
C PRO A 340 -13.95 -7.38 80.47
N GLY A 341 -12.87 -6.87 79.87
CA GLY A 341 -12.90 -5.66 79.02
C GLY A 341 -13.92 -5.64 77.87
N TRP A 342 -14.31 -6.80 77.34
CA TRP A 342 -15.38 -6.87 76.34
C TRP A 342 -16.78 -6.58 76.92
N HIS A 343 -17.05 -6.93 78.19
CA HIS A 343 -18.24 -6.47 78.91
C HIS A 343 -18.19 -4.96 79.17
N GLN A 344 -17.03 -4.43 79.56
CA GLN A 344 -16.83 -2.98 79.77
C GLN A 344 -17.13 -2.19 78.49
N TYR A 345 -16.66 -2.68 77.34
CA TYR A 345 -16.99 -2.14 76.02
C TYR A 345 -18.49 -2.23 75.71
N LEU A 346 -19.15 -3.37 75.97
CA LEU A 346 -20.60 -3.51 75.73
C LEU A 346 -21.46 -2.63 76.65
N HIS A 347 -21.08 -2.44 77.91
CA HIS A 347 -21.74 -1.49 78.82
C HIS A 347 -21.58 -0.05 78.32
N SER A 348 -20.37 0.32 77.90
CA SER A 348 -20.08 1.63 77.30
C SER A 348 -20.87 1.86 76.00
N LEU A 349 -20.95 0.84 75.14
CA LEU A 349 -21.67 0.91 73.86
C LEU A 349 -23.18 1.02 74.07
N ARG A 350 -23.73 0.30 75.06
CA ARG A 350 -25.14 0.39 75.46
C ARG A 350 -25.48 1.79 75.98
N TYR A 351 -24.57 2.47 76.68
CA TYR A 351 -24.76 3.85 77.10
C TYR A 351 -24.90 4.77 75.86
N VAL A 352 -23.92 4.72 74.96
CA VAL A 352 -23.86 5.57 73.75
C VAL A 352 -25.02 5.32 72.78
N ILE A 353 -25.45 4.07 72.58
CA ILE A 353 -26.57 3.72 71.70
C ILE A 353 -27.92 4.15 72.30
N ASN A 354 -28.05 4.20 73.62
CA ASN A 354 -29.32 4.55 74.28
C ASN A 354 -29.57 6.07 74.36
N ALA A 355 -28.59 6.92 74.07
CA ALA A 355 -28.80 8.38 73.96
C ALA A 355 -29.86 8.68 72.87
N PRO A 356 -30.97 9.41 73.15
CA PRO A 356 -31.16 10.36 74.26
C PRO A 356 -32.12 9.89 75.37
N SER A 357 -32.25 8.58 75.62
CA SER A 357 -32.94 8.08 76.83
C SER A 357 -32.22 8.55 78.10
N PRO A 358 -32.92 8.84 79.20
CA PRO A 358 -32.29 9.01 80.51
C PRO A 358 -31.39 7.80 80.82
N PRO A 359 -30.11 8.01 81.19
CA PRO A 359 -29.19 6.92 81.46
C PRO A 359 -29.54 6.27 82.81
N LEU A 360 -29.36 4.94 82.88
CA LEU A 360 -29.56 4.16 84.11
C LEU A 360 -28.51 4.45 85.20
N VAL A 361 -27.41 5.09 84.83
CA VAL A 361 -26.35 5.62 85.69
C VAL A 361 -26.09 7.05 85.23
N ALA A 362 -26.40 8.03 86.06
CA ALA A 362 -26.13 9.44 85.76
C ALA A 362 -24.64 9.76 86.00
N PRO A 363 -24.03 10.65 85.19
CA PRO A 363 -22.66 11.12 85.44
C PRO A 363 -22.63 12.03 86.68
N ASP A 364 -21.87 11.64 87.70
CA ASP A 364 -21.66 12.44 88.92
C ASP A 364 -20.48 13.43 88.74
N ASN A 365 -19.56 13.15 87.82
CA ASN A 365 -18.45 14.03 87.47
C ASN A 365 -18.86 15.08 86.42
N SER A 366 -18.45 16.34 86.63
CA SER A 366 -18.60 17.43 85.66
C SER A 366 -17.98 17.13 84.29
N ARG A 367 -16.90 16.35 84.21
CA ARG A 367 -16.29 15.96 82.92
C ARG A 367 -17.18 14.99 82.13
N GLU A 368 -17.71 13.99 82.81
CA GLU A 368 -18.63 13.00 82.24
C GLU A 368 -19.94 13.67 81.83
N LEU A 369 -20.48 14.57 82.64
CA LEU A 369 -21.70 15.34 82.36
C LEU A 369 -21.55 16.22 81.10
N VAL A 370 -20.43 16.92 80.94
CA VAL A 370 -20.16 17.72 79.73
C VAL A 370 -20.04 16.82 78.49
N PHE A 371 -19.40 15.65 78.61
CA PHE A 371 -19.29 14.69 77.51
C PHE A 371 -20.65 14.06 77.15
N ASP A 372 -21.49 13.73 78.13
CA ASP A 372 -22.84 13.22 77.91
C ASP A 372 -23.72 14.25 77.19
N ILE A 373 -23.74 15.51 77.65
CA ILE A 373 -24.48 16.59 76.97
C ILE A 373 -24.02 16.74 75.50
N CYS A 374 -22.70 16.72 75.26
CA CYS A 374 -22.15 16.79 73.90
C CYS A 374 -22.52 15.55 73.06
N THR A 375 -22.53 14.36 73.66
CA THR A 375 -22.89 13.10 73.00
C THR A 375 -24.36 13.07 72.60
N ASN A 376 -25.26 13.53 73.48
CA ASN A 376 -26.69 13.65 73.18
C ASN A 376 -26.96 14.64 72.05
N VAL A 377 -26.33 15.82 72.07
CA VAL A 377 -26.45 16.82 70.98
C VAL A 377 -25.91 16.27 69.66
N LEU A 378 -24.75 15.60 69.69
CA LEU A 378 -24.15 14.98 68.51
C LEU A 378 -25.02 13.86 67.93
N CYS A 379 -25.62 13.01 68.78
CA CYS A 379 -26.54 11.96 68.37
C CYS A 379 -27.74 12.53 67.58
N LEU A 380 -28.38 13.58 68.10
CA LEU A 380 -29.49 14.26 67.42
C LEU A 380 -29.10 14.82 66.04
N ILE A 381 -27.93 15.47 65.94
CA ILE A 381 -27.40 16.00 64.67
C ILE A 381 -27.14 14.86 63.66
N VAL A 382 -26.52 13.77 64.12
CA VAL A 382 -26.14 12.63 63.29
C VAL A 382 -27.39 11.91 62.76
N LEU A 383 -28.35 11.60 63.63
CA LEU A 383 -29.62 10.96 63.24
C LEU A 383 -30.41 11.84 62.25
N GLY A 384 -30.53 13.14 62.51
CA GLY A 384 -31.18 14.08 61.58
C GLY A 384 -30.49 14.12 60.21
N SER A 385 -29.15 14.16 60.19
CA SER A 385 -28.37 14.14 58.95
C SER A 385 -28.53 12.83 58.16
N ALA A 386 -28.66 11.70 58.85
CA ALA A 386 -28.85 10.38 58.24
C ALA A 386 -30.22 10.26 57.57
N VAL A 387 -31.28 10.67 58.27
CA VAL A 387 -32.65 10.73 57.72
C VAL A 387 -32.71 11.66 56.50
N SER A 388 -32.04 12.83 56.56
CA SER A 388 -31.96 13.76 55.43
C SER A 388 -31.27 13.13 54.22
N LYS A 389 -30.13 12.46 54.39
CA LYS A 389 -29.38 11.80 53.30
C LYS A 389 -30.18 10.65 52.65
N ILE A 390 -30.83 9.82 53.47
CA ILE A 390 -31.67 8.72 52.97
C ILE A 390 -32.88 9.28 52.20
N SER A 391 -33.49 10.35 52.70
CA SER A 391 -34.61 11.03 52.03
C SER A 391 -34.19 11.66 50.70
N GLN A 392 -33.00 12.27 50.64
CA GLN A 392 -32.45 12.83 49.41
C GLN A 392 -32.14 11.74 48.38
N ALA A 393 -31.43 10.67 48.76
CA ALA A 393 -31.14 9.56 47.84
C ALA A 393 -32.42 8.90 47.27
N LEU A 394 -33.50 8.85 48.06
CA LEU A 394 -34.81 8.39 47.60
C LEU A 394 -35.52 9.39 46.67
N ALA A 395 -35.30 10.69 46.85
CA ALA A 395 -35.82 11.73 45.96
C ALA A 395 -35.06 11.73 44.61
N ASP A 396 -33.73 11.68 44.65
CA ASP A 396 -32.86 11.62 43.47
C ASP A 396 -33.17 10.36 42.64
N MET A 397 -33.31 9.20 43.28
CA MET A 397 -33.74 7.95 42.63
C MET A 397 -35.11 8.05 41.94
N ARG A 398 -36.04 8.88 42.46
CA ARG A 398 -37.33 9.13 41.82
C ARG A 398 -37.17 10.07 40.62
N ALA A 399 -36.37 11.12 40.75
CA ALA A 399 -36.08 12.07 39.67
C ALA A 399 -35.43 11.37 38.46
N THR A 400 -34.52 10.43 38.67
CA THR A 400 -33.94 9.59 37.59
C THR A 400 -35.00 8.88 36.74
N ASN A 401 -36.08 8.40 37.36
CA ASN A 401 -37.16 7.70 36.67
C ASN A 401 -38.25 8.64 36.11
N GLU A 402 -38.30 9.89 36.59
CA GLU A 402 -39.39 10.82 36.31
C GLU A 402 -39.52 11.15 34.82
N GLU A 403 -38.40 11.28 34.08
CA GLU A 403 -38.46 11.61 32.65
C GLU A 403 -39.10 10.50 31.80
N HIS A 404 -38.75 9.24 32.06
CA HIS A 404 -39.34 8.10 31.37
C HIS A 404 -40.84 7.99 31.69
N ASP A 405 -41.22 8.13 32.97
CA ASP A 405 -42.64 8.11 33.37
C ASP A 405 -43.42 9.37 32.92
N ARG A 406 -42.75 10.51 32.70
CA ARG A 406 -43.34 11.74 32.14
C ARG A 406 -43.74 11.53 30.69
N GLN A 407 -42.79 11.19 29.81
CA GLN A 407 -43.07 10.96 28.39
C GLN A 407 -44.11 9.84 28.19
N ARG A 408 -44.00 8.76 28.98
CA ARG A 408 -44.95 7.64 28.99
C ARG A 408 -46.36 8.06 29.43
N ARG A 409 -46.48 9.04 30.32
CA ARG A 409 -47.76 9.61 30.78
C ARG A 409 -48.34 10.59 29.76
N GLU A 410 -47.51 11.41 29.13
CA GLU A 410 -47.92 12.36 28.08
C GLU A 410 -48.55 11.62 26.88
N VAL A 411 -47.89 10.56 26.37
CA VAL A 411 -48.48 9.73 25.29
C VAL A 411 -49.78 9.07 25.74
N ARG A 412 -49.85 8.56 26.98
CA ARG A 412 -51.08 7.96 27.51
C ARG A 412 -52.23 8.95 27.57
N LEU A 413 -51.99 10.16 28.08
CA LEU A 413 -52.98 11.25 28.13
C LEU A 413 -53.43 11.68 26.73
N TYR A 414 -52.50 11.80 25.78
CA TYR A 414 -52.83 12.09 24.37
C TYR A 414 -53.78 11.03 23.79
N LEU A 415 -53.44 9.74 23.94
CA LEU A 415 -54.26 8.63 23.45
C LEU A 415 -55.64 8.56 24.12
N THR A 416 -55.74 8.88 25.40
CA THR A 416 -57.02 9.01 26.11
C THR A 416 -57.86 10.16 25.56
N ASN A 417 -57.28 11.34 25.35
CA ASN A 417 -57.98 12.50 24.78
C ASN A 417 -58.47 12.25 23.35
N GLN A 418 -57.77 11.42 22.57
CA GLN A 418 -58.18 11.00 21.22
C GLN A 418 -59.18 9.81 21.22
N ASN A 419 -59.64 9.33 22.38
CA ASN A 419 -60.52 8.17 22.52
C ASN A 419 -60.02 6.90 21.79
N ALA A 420 -58.71 6.68 21.77
CA ALA A 420 -58.12 5.55 21.06
C ALA A 420 -58.56 4.19 21.66
N PRO A 421 -58.88 3.17 20.84
CA PRO A 421 -59.33 1.87 21.33
C PRO A 421 -58.23 1.13 22.09
N PHE A 422 -58.61 0.36 23.11
CA PHE A 422 -57.69 -0.28 24.07
C PHE A 422 -56.57 -1.12 23.43
N GLU A 423 -56.85 -1.81 22.32
CA GLU A 423 -55.83 -2.56 21.58
C GLU A 423 -54.75 -1.63 20.99
N LEU A 424 -55.15 -0.54 20.34
CA LEU A 424 -54.23 0.46 19.79
C LEU A 424 -53.44 1.16 20.88
N VAL A 425 -54.08 1.51 22.00
CA VAL A 425 -53.40 2.07 23.19
C VAL A 425 -52.36 1.09 23.70
N THR A 426 -52.71 -0.19 23.86
CA THR A 426 -51.79 -1.24 24.32
C THR A 426 -50.61 -1.44 23.35
N ARG A 427 -50.86 -1.35 22.03
CA ARG A 427 -49.82 -1.50 21.00
C ARG A 427 -48.84 -0.32 21.01
N ILE A 428 -49.36 0.91 20.99
CA ILE A 428 -48.55 2.13 21.04
C ILE A 428 -47.77 2.21 22.35
N MET A 429 -48.39 1.94 23.51
CA MET A 429 -47.68 1.97 24.79
C MET A 429 -46.54 0.93 24.84
N LYS A 430 -46.73 -0.28 24.28
CA LYS A 430 -45.65 -1.27 24.17
C LYS A 430 -44.51 -0.83 23.24
N PHE A 431 -44.83 -0.15 22.13
CA PHE A 431 -43.82 0.43 21.24
C PHE A 431 -43.08 1.60 21.88
N VAL A 432 -43.77 2.45 22.64
CA VAL A 432 -43.16 3.52 23.44
C VAL A 432 -42.25 2.93 24.52
N ASP A 433 -42.72 1.98 25.31
CA ASP A 433 -41.91 1.31 26.34
C ASP A 433 -40.63 0.68 25.75
N TYR A 434 -40.72 0.05 24.56
CA TYR A 434 -39.57 -0.47 23.82
C TYR A 434 -38.64 0.65 23.31
N ARG A 435 -39.20 1.73 22.75
CA ARG A 435 -38.43 2.85 22.19
C ARG A 435 -37.71 3.64 23.28
N LEU A 436 -38.32 3.88 24.43
CA LEU A 436 -37.69 4.57 25.57
C LEU A 436 -36.49 3.78 26.13
N ASP A 437 -36.55 2.45 26.09
CA ASP A 437 -35.48 1.54 26.54
C ASP A 437 -34.35 1.37 25.50
N LYS A 438 -34.66 1.37 24.19
CA LYS A 438 -33.69 1.11 23.11
C LYS A 438 -33.16 2.35 22.38
N MET A 439 -33.82 3.49 22.54
CA MET A 439 -33.41 4.80 22.04
C MET A 439 -33.15 5.69 23.25
N THR A 440 -32.00 5.49 23.90
CA THR A 440 -31.66 6.04 25.21
C THR A 440 -31.82 7.55 25.24
N LEU A 441 -32.89 8.03 25.89
CA LEU A 441 -33.32 9.43 25.86
C LEU A 441 -32.62 10.34 26.87
N ALA A 442 -31.55 9.85 27.50
CA ALA A 442 -30.48 10.72 27.97
C ALA A 442 -29.91 11.46 26.76
N SER A 443 -30.35 12.71 26.56
CA SER A 443 -29.84 13.59 25.51
C SER A 443 -28.37 13.88 25.78
N PHE A 444 -27.50 13.02 25.23
CA PHE A 444 -26.06 13.15 25.37
C PHE A 444 -25.63 14.42 24.65
N ASP A 445 -25.48 15.51 25.40
CA ASP A 445 -24.95 16.76 24.90
C ASP A 445 -23.50 16.51 24.46
N GLY A 446 -23.33 16.44 23.14
CA GLY A 446 -22.04 16.15 22.53
C GLY A 446 -20.97 17.17 22.90
N THR A 447 -21.33 18.38 23.36
CA THR A 447 -20.37 19.39 23.81
C THR A 447 -19.66 19.03 25.12
N LEU A 448 -20.20 18.07 25.89
CA LEU A 448 -19.59 17.58 27.14
C LEU A 448 -18.31 16.74 26.91
N ILE A 449 -18.05 16.28 25.69
CA ILE A 449 -16.80 15.56 25.33
C ILE A 449 -16.15 16.11 24.07
N SER A 450 -14.83 15.90 23.94
CA SER A 450 -14.09 16.26 22.74
C SER A 450 -14.56 15.46 21.52
N ASN A 451 -14.39 16.03 20.33
CA ASN A 451 -14.75 15.36 19.08
C ASN A 451 -14.02 14.01 18.91
N SER A 452 -12.76 13.92 19.37
CA SER A 452 -11.96 12.68 19.32
C SER A 452 -12.56 11.55 20.17
N LEU A 453 -12.93 11.85 21.43
CA LEU A 453 -13.59 10.87 22.30
C LEU A 453 -14.98 10.47 21.76
N ARG A 454 -15.67 11.40 21.08
CA ARG A 454 -16.95 11.13 20.43
C ARG A 454 -16.79 10.19 19.23
N ALA A 455 -15.74 10.39 18.42
CA ALA A 455 -15.39 9.52 17.30
C ALA A 455 -15.01 8.10 17.77
N GLU A 456 -14.15 7.99 18.79
CA GLU A 456 -13.78 6.71 19.40
C GLU A 456 -14.99 5.95 19.95
N LEU A 457 -15.90 6.65 20.65
CA LEU A 457 -17.16 6.09 21.14
C LEU A 457 -18.08 5.63 20.00
N PHE A 458 -18.17 6.38 18.90
CA PHE A 458 -18.97 5.97 17.74
C PHE A 458 -18.38 4.75 17.02
N VAL A 459 -17.06 4.66 16.85
CA VAL A 459 -16.41 3.45 16.30
C VAL A 459 -16.73 2.24 17.19
N ASN A 460 -16.47 2.33 18.49
CA ASN A 460 -16.70 1.22 19.42
C ASN A 460 -18.16 0.75 19.48
N GLN A 461 -19.13 1.64 19.26
CA GLN A 461 -20.55 1.30 19.24
C GLN A 461 -21.06 0.78 17.89
N ARG A 462 -20.33 1.00 16.77
CA ARG A 462 -20.92 0.92 15.42
C ARG A 462 -20.07 0.22 14.35
N SER A 463 -18.79 -0.07 14.61
CA SER A 463 -17.89 -0.74 13.65
C SER A 463 -18.48 -2.04 13.09
N ASP A 464 -19.04 -2.86 13.97
CA ASP A 464 -19.37 -4.26 13.71
C ASP A 464 -20.56 -4.43 12.75
N TYR A 465 -21.32 -3.35 12.52
CA TYR A 465 -22.41 -3.28 11.55
C TYR A 465 -21.92 -2.83 10.15
N LEU A 466 -20.78 -2.14 10.06
CA LEU A 466 -20.21 -1.67 8.79
C LEU A 466 -19.16 -2.61 8.21
N VAL A 467 -18.33 -3.23 9.06
CA VAL A 467 -17.19 -4.08 8.63
C VAL A 467 -17.65 -5.34 7.86
N GLN A 468 -18.94 -5.67 7.87
CA GLN A 468 -19.52 -6.74 7.05
C GLN A 468 -19.53 -6.40 5.55
N LEU A 469 -19.47 -5.12 5.19
CA LEU A 469 -19.35 -4.67 3.81
C LEU A 469 -17.86 -4.56 3.41
N PRO A 470 -17.42 -5.19 2.30
CA PRO A 470 -16.01 -5.20 1.89
C PRO A 470 -15.36 -3.81 1.81
N ILE A 471 -16.05 -2.82 1.23
CA ILE A 471 -15.53 -1.46 1.05
C ILE A 471 -15.37 -0.70 2.38
N PHE A 472 -16.24 -0.96 3.37
CA PHE A 472 -16.16 -0.32 4.68
C PHE A 472 -15.14 -1.01 5.60
N SER A 473 -14.93 -2.32 5.45
CA SER A 473 -13.79 -3.05 6.04
C SER A 473 -12.45 -2.50 5.51
N LEU A 474 -12.34 -2.32 4.19
CA LEU A 474 -11.18 -1.69 3.56
C LEU A 474 -10.98 -0.23 4.02
N ALA A 475 -12.06 0.53 4.17
CA ALA A 475 -12.00 1.90 4.72
C ALA A 475 -11.52 1.93 6.18
N GLN A 476 -11.92 0.97 7.04
CA GLN A 476 -11.40 0.87 8.40
C GLN A 476 -9.89 0.59 8.42
N ALA A 477 -9.40 -0.27 7.52
CA ALA A 477 -8.00 -0.66 7.45
C ALA A 477 -7.07 0.45 6.90
N VAL A 478 -7.55 1.24 5.92
CA VAL A 478 -6.73 2.23 5.21
C VAL A 478 -6.97 3.67 5.68
N TYR A 479 -8.19 4.02 6.08
CA TYR A 479 -8.62 5.39 6.43
C TYR A 479 -9.43 5.44 7.74
N PRO A 480 -8.85 5.06 8.89
CA PRO A 480 -9.58 4.89 10.15
C PRO A 480 -10.28 6.16 10.65
N ASP A 481 -9.71 7.35 10.43
CA ASP A 481 -10.34 8.63 10.81
C ASP A 481 -11.63 8.88 10.00
N VAL A 482 -11.61 8.63 8.69
CA VAL A 482 -12.79 8.76 7.82
C VAL A 482 -13.83 7.68 8.15
N PHE A 483 -13.39 6.47 8.50
CA PHE A 483 -14.27 5.41 9.00
C PHE A 483 -14.96 5.79 10.32
N ALA A 484 -14.28 6.54 11.20
CA ALA A 484 -14.87 7.05 12.43
C ALA A 484 -15.95 8.12 12.18
N ASP A 485 -15.74 9.02 11.22
CA ASP A 485 -16.76 9.99 10.79
C ASP A 485 -17.97 9.29 10.13
N ILE A 486 -17.74 8.27 9.30
CA ILE A 486 -18.80 7.42 8.73
C ILE A 486 -19.58 6.70 9.86
N CYS A 487 -18.88 6.20 10.88
CA CYS A 487 -19.54 5.62 12.06
C CYS A 487 -20.41 6.66 12.77
N ALA A 488 -19.98 7.93 12.88
CA ALA A 488 -20.76 9.00 13.49
C ALA A 488 -22.08 9.29 12.77
N LEU A 489 -22.10 9.19 11.43
CA LEU A 489 -23.27 9.47 10.59
C LEU A 489 -24.43 8.46 10.72
N LEU A 490 -24.16 7.21 11.12
CA LEU A 490 -25.18 6.16 11.21
C LEU A 490 -26.34 6.55 12.14
N GLN A 491 -27.54 6.73 11.57
CA GLN A 491 -28.73 7.11 12.33
C GLN A 491 -29.56 5.89 12.72
N LYS A 492 -29.81 5.71 14.03
CA LYS A 492 -30.59 4.58 14.56
C LYS A 492 -32.10 4.80 14.38
N GLN A 493 -32.76 3.86 13.74
CA GLN A 493 -34.21 3.82 13.52
C GLN A 493 -34.83 2.61 14.25
N VAL A 494 -36.10 2.75 14.67
CA VAL A 494 -36.82 1.76 15.48
C VAL A 494 -38.23 1.58 14.90
N PHE A 495 -38.62 0.33 14.67
CA PHE A 495 -39.83 -0.03 13.90
C PHE A 495 -40.86 -0.77 14.77
N GLU A 496 -42.14 -0.42 14.61
CA GLU A 496 -43.26 -1.19 15.15
C GLU A 496 -43.38 -2.53 14.41
N LYS A 497 -43.97 -3.56 15.04
CA LYS A 497 -44.24 -4.86 14.40
C LYS A 497 -45.19 -4.72 13.20
N LYS A 498 -44.83 -5.35 12.06
CA LYS A 498 -45.47 -5.23 10.73
C LYS A 498 -45.28 -3.87 10.04
N GLN A 499 -44.40 -3.01 10.53
CA GLN A 499 -44.05 -1.77 9.84
C GLN A 499 -43.06 -2.07 8.69
N PRO A 500 -43.27 -1.52 7.48
CA PRO A 500 -42.25 -1.53 6.45
C PRO A 500 -41.08 -0.60 6.84
N VAL A 501 -39.86 -1.07 6.60
CA VAL A 501 -38.64 -0.25 6.56
C VAL A 501 -38.60 0.48 5.21
N PHE A 502 -38.83 -0.27 4.12
CA PHE A 502 -39.03 0.21 2.76
C PHE A 502 -39.95 -0.74 1.98
N VAL A 503 -40.48 -0.27 0.85
CA VAL A 503 -41.41 -1.00 -0.02
C VAL A 503 -41.07 -0.82 -1.51
N VAL A 504 -41.41 -1.83 -2.32
CA VAL A 504 -41.25 -1.81 -3.79
C VAL A 504 -41.81 -0.52 -4.39
N GLY A 505 -41.06 0.10 -5.30
CA GLY A 505 -41.47 1.30 -6.03
C GLY A 505 -41.40 2.61 -5.24
N SER A 506 -40.90 2.59 -4.00
CA SER A 506 -40.54 3.82 -3.27
C SER A 506 -39.07 4.21 -3.52
N TRP A 507 -38.72 5.48 -3.36
CA TRP A 507 -37.35 5.97 -3.60
C TRP A 507 -36.41 5.61 -2.46
N ALA A 508 -35.26 5.03 -2.80
CA ALA A 508 -34.22 4.70 -1.83
C ALA A 508 -33.53 5.96 -1.29
N LYS A 509 -33.37 6.03 0.03
CA LYS A 509 -32.84 7.22 0.75
C LYS A 509 -31.43 7.00 1.32
N GLY A 510 -30.94 5.77 1.29
CA GLY A 510 -29.71 5.36 1.93
C GLY A 510 -29.72 3.86 2.23
N MET A 511 -28.55 3.32 2.50
CA MET A 511 -28.35 1.92 2.89
C MET A 511 -28.90 1.69 4.29
N HIS A 512 -29.63 0.59 4.48
CA HIS A 512 -30.15 0.16 5.79
C HIS A 512 -29.35 -1.04 6.32
N VAL A 513 -29.03 -1.06 7.62
CA VAL A 513 -28.32 -2.18 8.27
C VAL A 513 -29.07 -2.62 9.53
N THR A 514 -29.41 -3.90 9.65
CA THR A 514 -30.17 -4.43 10.81
C THR A 514 -29.30 -4.54 12.07
N ILE A 515 -29.89 -4.16 13.21
CA ILE A 515 -29.24 -4.21 14.54
C ILE A 515 -29.88 -5.31 15.39
N SER A 516 -31.20 -5.31 15.49
CA SER A 516 -31.95 -6.20 16.38
C SER A 516 -33.36 -6.49 15.84
N GLY A 517 -33.97 -7.56 16.35
CA GLY A 517 -35.31 -8.01 15.95
C GLY A 517 -35.29 -9.02 14.79
N THR A 518 -36.45 -9.22 14.18
CA THR A 518 -36.66 -10.13 13.04
C THR A 518 -37.39 -9.39 11.94
N PHE A 519 -36.91 -9.55 10.71
CA PHE A 519 -37.45 -8.91 9.51
C PHE A 519 -37.97 -9.95 8.51
N SER A 520 -38.79 -9.48 7.58
CA SER A 520 -39.28 -10.19 6.41
C SER A 520 -38.76 -9.44 5.21
N TYR A 521 -37.96 -10.10 4.38
CA TYR A 521 -37.54 -9.58 3.08
C TYR A 521 -38.37 -10.27 2.00
N ALA A 522 -38.77 -9.55 0.94
CA ALA A 522 -39.47 -10.14 -0.20
C ALA A 522 -39.24 -9.29 -1.46
N ASP A 523 -38.80 -9.93 -2.54
CA ASP A 523 -38.84 -9.38 -3.89
C ASP A 523 -40.25 -9.61 -4.49
N PRO A 524 -40.63 -8.99 -5.62
CA PRO A 524 -41.98 -9.09 -6.18
C PRO A 524 -42.39 -10.53 -6.54
N ASP A 525 -41.41 -11.33 -6.96
CA ASP A 525 -41.60 -12.69 -7.48
C ASP A 525 -40.96 -13.78 -6.57
N SER A 526 -40.43 -13.42 -5.38
CA SER A 526 -39.71 -14.34 -4.49
C SER A 526 -40.49 -14.70 -3.21
N ILE A 527 -40.18 -15.88 -2.64
CA ILE A 527 -40.76 -16.32 -1.36
C ILE A 527 -40.12 -15.51 -0.22
N SER A 528 -40.94 -14.96 0.68
CA SER A 528 -40.43 -14.03 1.70
C SER A 528 -39.42 -14.68 2.66
N GLU A 529 -38.16 -14.24 2.61
CA GLU A 529 -37.08 -14.61 3.52
C GLU A 529 -37.34 -14.04 4.93
N GLN A 530 -36.92 -14.75 5.97
CA GLN A 530 -36.91 -14.23 7.35
C GLN A 530 -35.48 -13.91 7.78
N VAL A 531 -35.17 -12.62 7.93
CA VAL A 531 -33.83 -12.14 8.28
C VAL A 531 -33.71 -11.89 9.78
N GLN A 532 -32.62 -12.38 10.37
CA GLN A 532 -32.27 -12.22 11.78
C GLN A 532 -30.78 -11.94 11.93
N GLY A 533 -30.39 -11.15 12.94
CA GLY A 533 -29.01 -10.68 13.11
C GLY A 533 -28.69 -9.43 12.29
N ILE A 534 -27.41 -9.24 11.99
CA ILE A 534 -26.91 -8.11 11.20
C ILE A 534 -26.95 -8.48 9.71
N SER A 535 -27.42 -7.55 8.88
CA SER A 535 -27.52 -7.66 7.42
C SER A 535 -27.76 -6.28 6.84
N TRP A 536 -27.23 -6.00 5.64
CA TRP A 536 -27.42 -4.73 4.95
C TRP A 536 -28.30 -4.86 3.71
N PHE A 537 -28.88 -3.73 3.30
CA PHE A 537 -29.82 -3.61 2.18
C PHE A 537 -29.63 -2.26 1.47
N GLU A 538 -29.83 -2.24 0.16
CA GLU A 538 -29.91 -1.02 -0.68
C GLU A 538 -28.60 -0.21 -0.74
N GLU A 539 -27.47 -0.91 -0.75
CA GLU A 539 -26.12 -0.33 -0.87
C GLU A 539 -25.96 0.56 -2.12
N ALA A 540 -26.61 0.21 -3.22
CA ALA A 540 -26.58 1.00 -4.47
C ALA A 540 -27.08 2.45 -4.31
N SER A 541 -27.88 2.74 -3.29
CA SER A 541 -28.34 4.11 -2.95
C SER A 541 -27.26 5.01 -2.34
N LEU A 542 -26.07 4.47 -2.01
CA LEU A 542 -24.90 5.26 -1.61
C LEU A 542 -24.19 5.91 -2.81
N TYR A 543 -24.35 5.32 -4.00
CA TYR A 543 -23.54 5.63 -5.19
C TYR A 543 -24.34 6.23 -6.35
N THR A 544 -25.64 5.95 -6.44
CA THR A 544 -26.51 6.35 -7.56
C THR A 544 -27.58 7.36 -7.16
N ASP A 545 -27.85 8.34 -8.02
CA ASP A 545 -29.00 9.24 -7.87
C ASP A 545 -30.28 8.54 -8.37
N GLY A 546 -31.35 8.58 -7.58
CA GLY A 546 -32.69 8.22 -8.06
C GLY A 546 -33.00 6.71 -8.18
N LEU A 547 -32.44 5.88 -7.31
CA LEU A 547 -32.82 4.45 -7.23
C LEU A 547 -34.24 4.26 -6.65
N LEU A 548 -35.02 3.37 -7.26
CA LEU A 548 -36.28 2.85 -6.70
C LEU A 548 -36.04 1.49 -6.05
N HIS A 549 -36.57 1.30 -4.84
CA HIS A 549 -36.58 0.01 -4.14
C HIS A 549 -37.23 -1.07 -5.01
N GLN A 550 -36.50 -2.15 -5.29
CA GLN A 550 -37.04 -3.28 -6.07
C GLN A 550 -37.66 -4.37 -5.18
N SER A 551 -37.45 -4.32 -3.86
CA SER A 551 -37.98 -5.28 -2.88
C SER A 551 -38.63 -4.57 -1.68
N SER A 552 -39.22 -5.33 -0.76
CA SER A 552 -39.78 -4.82 0.50
C SER A 552 -39.13 -5.47 1.72
N LEU A 553 -38.84 -4.66 2.74
CA LEU A 553 -38.35 -5.12 4.04
C LEU A 553 -39.34 -4.70 5.13
N ILE A 554 -39.91 -5.68 5.85
CA ILE A 554 -41.00 -5.46 6.82
C ILE A 554 -40.68 -6.15 8.15
N SER A 555 -40.84 -5.45 9.27
CA SER A 555 -40.57 -6.02 10.61
C SER A 555 -41.57 -7.15 10.98
N LYS A 556 -41.09 -8.24 11.59
CA LYS A 556 -41.92 -9.29 12.22
C LYS A 556 -42.06 -9.09 13.74
N THR A 557 -41.12 -8.39 14.36
CA THR A 557 -41.09 -8.01 15.79
C THR A 557 -41.00 -6.49 15.93
N PHE A 558 -40.85 -5.96 17.16
CA PHE A 558 -40.13 -4.68 17.28
C PHE A 558 -38.68 -4.91 16.82
N ALA A 559 -38.12 -3.95 16.10
CA ALA A 559 -36.84 -4.13 15.42
C ALA A 559 -36.10 -2.80 15.24
N GLU A 560 -34.79 -2.89 15.05
CA GLU A 560 -33.87 -1.74 15.00
C GLU A 560 -32.95 -1.84 13.79
N THR A 561 -32.72 -0.71 13.10
CA THR A 561 -31.74 -0.61 12.02
C THR A 561 -30.91 0.67 12.18
N PHE A 562 -29.74 0.71 11.56
CA PHE A 562 -29.13 1.97 11.14
C PHE A 562 -29.58 2.34 9.71
N ILE A 563 -29.43 3.61 9.35
CA ILE A 563 -29.43 4.09 7.97
C ILE A 563 -28.17 4.95 7.74
N LEU A 564 -27.60 4.88 6.52
CA LEU A 564 -26.53 5.74 6.01
C LEU A 564 -26.95 6.31 4.65
N ALA A 565 -27.02 7.64 4.51
CA ALA A 565 -27.34 8.28 3.24
C ALA A 565 -26.09 8.52 2.38
N GLY A 566 -26.20 8.33 1.05
CA GLY A 566 -25.10 8.58 0.12
C GLY A 566 -24.59 10.02 0.12
N SER A 567 -25.49 10.98 0.37
CA SER A 567 -25.17 12.40 0.55
C SER A 567 -24.15 12.67 1.67
N ASP A 568 -24.20 11.84 2.71
CA ASP A 568 -23.50 12.05 3.97
C ASP A 568 -22.16 11.29 3.93
N LEU A 569 -22.16 10.07 3.37
CA LEU A 569 -20.94 9.34 3.01
C LEU A 569 -20.00 10.17 2.12
N VAL A 570 -20.56 10.82 1.09
CA VAL A 570 -19.85 11.77 0.22
C VAL A 570 -19.26 12.93 1.05
N GLN A 571 -20.01 13.46 2.02
CA GLN A 571 -19.56 14.56 2.86
C GLN A 571 -18.38 14.19 3.79
N CYS A 572 -18.23 12.92 4.16
CA CYS A 572 -17.04 12.41 4.85
C CYS A 572 -15.84 12.22 3.91
N VAL A 573 -16.01 11.47 2.82
CA VAL A 573 -14.84 11.07 1.99
C VAL A 573 -14.24 12.23 1.19
N GLN A 574 -15.02 13.26 0.85
CA GLN A 574 -14.59 14.40 0.00
C GLN A 574 -13.31 15.11 0.44
N ASN A 575 -13.01 15.10 1.75
CA ASN A 575 -11.85 15.78 2.32
C ASN A 575 -10.56 14.94 2.24
N THR A 576 -10.66 13.68 1.80
CA THR A 576 -9.55 12.72 1.72
C THR A 576 -9.50 12.12 0.30
N PRO A 577 -8.70 12.69 -0.62
CA PRO A 577 -8.69 12.31 -2.04
C PRO A 577 -8.47 10.81 -2.31
N GLY A 578 -7.64 10.14 -1.51
CA GLY A 578 -7.41 8.70 -1.63
C GLY A 578 -8.63 7.86 -1.24
N CYS A 579 -9.31 8.21 -0.15
CA CYS A 579 -10.54 7.55 0.27
C CYS A 579 -11.68 7.82 -0.74
N THR A 580 -11.83 9.08 -1.17
CA THR A 580 -12.71 9.46 -2.29
C THR A 580 -12.44 8.61 -3.53
N ARG A 581 -11.18 8.43 -3.93
CA ARG A 581 -10.82 7.63 -5.11
C ARG A 581 -11.10 6.15 -4.92
N MET A 582 -10.80 5.57 -3.76
CA MET A 582 -11.10 4.18 -3.43
C MET A 582 -12.61 3.88 -3.53
N PHE A 583 -13.45 4.75 -2.95
CA PHE A 583 -14.90 4.65 -3.08
C PHE A 583 -15.41 4.94 -4.52
N LEU A 584 -14.74 5.81 -5.29
CA LEU A 584 -15.08 6.06 -6.70
C LEU A 584 -14.73 4.90 -7.64
N GLU A 585 -13.58 4.26 -7.45
CA GLU A 585 -13.18 3.06 -8.20
C GLU A 585 -14.17 1.92 -7.88
N TYR A 586 -14.43 1.68 -6.59
CA TYR A 586 -15.46 0.74 -6.14
C TYR A 586 -16.84 1.03 -6.74
N ALA A 587 -17.34 2.26 -6.62
CA ALA A 587 -18.67 2.63 -7.11
C ALA A 587 -18.82 2.51 -8.63
N ARG A 588 -17.75 2.76 -9.41
CA ARG A 588 -17.74 2.56 -10.87
C ARG A 588 -17.88 1.08 -11.21
N ASP A 589 -17.04 0.24 -10.63
CA ASP A 589 -17.04 -1.20 -10.92
C ASP A 589 -18.32 -1.87 -10.41
N PHE A 590 -18.83 -1.45 -9.25
CA PHE A 590 -20.10 -1.89 -8.68
C PHE A 590 -21.28 -1.60 -9.60
N VAL A 591 -21.42 -0.35 -10.06
CA VAL A 591 -22.49 0.05 -10.99
C VAL A 591 -22.33 -0.63 -12.35
N ALA A 592 -21.10 -0.77 -12.86
CA ALA A 592 -20.85 -1.45 -14.13
C ALA A 592 -21.17 -2.96 -14.07
N ASN A 593 -20.90 -3.63 -12.94
CA ASN A 593 -21.24 -5.04 -12.75
C ASN A 593 -22.75 -5.24 -12.58
N LEU A 594 -23.46 -4.33 -11.90
CA LEU A 594 -24.93 -4.32 -11.84
C LEU A 594 -25.57 -4.09 -13.23
N GLN A 595 -24.98 -3.24 -14.06
CA GLN A 595 -25.46 -3.01 -15.44
C GLN A 595 -25.25 -4.22 -16.37
N LYS A 596 -24.14 -4.95 -16.24
CA LYS A 596 -23.79 -6.09 -17.11
C LYS A 596 -24.77 -7.26 -17.02
N ASN A 597 -25.32 -7.52 -15.83
CA ASN A 597 -26.02 -8.78 -15.56
C ASN A 597 -27.46 -8.82 -16.07
N GLY A 598 -28.11 -7.68 -16.35
CA GLY A 598 -29.46 -7.60 -16.93
C GLY A 598 -30.62 -8.04 -16.03
N ASP A 599 -30.36 -8.89 -15.04
CA ASP A 599 -31.30 -9.38 -14.03
C ASP A 599 -31.78 -8.30 -13.05
N PRO A 600 -32.92 -8.53 -12.33
CA PRO A 600 -33.36 -7.67 -11.24
C PRO A 600 -32.31 -7.54 -10.12
N PHE A 601 -32.37 -6.44 -9.36
CA PHE A 601 -31.38 -6.04 -8.35
C PHE A 601 -31.47 -6.86 -7.04
N SER A 602 -31.47 -8.19 -7.15
CA SER A 602 -31.59 -9.11 -6.01
C SER A 602 -30.49 -8.87 -4.97
N ARG A 603 -30.78 -9.16 -3.70
CA ARG A 603 -29.83 -9.06 -2.60
C ARG A 603 -28.53 -9.82 -2.87
N SER A 604 -28.62 -11.03 -3.44
CA SER A 604 -27.48 -11.83 -3.90
C SER A 604 -26.66 -11.13 -4.98
N THR A 605 -27.31 -10.53 -5.98
CA THR A 605 -26.64 -9.79 -7.07
C THR A 605 -25.90 -8.57 -6.52
N GLN A 606 -26.48 -7.84 -5.56
CA GLN A 606 -25.83 -6.69 -4.92
C GLN A 606 -24.60 -7.11 -4.10
N VAL A 607 -24.70 -8.18 -3.29
CA VAL A 607 -23.55 -8.70 -2.53
C VAL A 607 -22.43 -9.17 -3.46
N GLN A 608 -22.74 -9.97 -4.49
CA GLN A 608 -21.75 -10.45 -5.45
C GLN A 608 -21.11 -9.32 -6.26
N ALA A 609 -21.88 -8.30 -6.65
CA ALA A 609 -21.34 -7.11 -7.31
C ALA A 609 -20.43 -6.31 -6.36
N GLY A 610 -20.77 -6.23 -5.07
CA GLY A 610 -19.98 -5.57 -4.02
C GLY A 610 -18.67 -6.28 -3.72
N GLU A 611 -18.68 -7.61 -3.61
CA GLU A 611 -17.47 -8.42 -3.48
C GLU A 611 -16.59 -8.29 -4.72
N SER A 612 -17.19 -8.42 -5.92
CA SER A 612 -16.47 -8.30 -7.21
C SER A 612 -15.84 -6.92 -7.41
N ALA A 613 -16.55 -5.84 -7.09
CA ALA A 613 -16.05 -4.46 -7.18
C ALA A 613 -15.00 -4.13 -6.11
N CYS A 614 -15.02 -4.86 -4.98
CA CYS A 614 -13.92 -4.79 -4.02
C CYS A 614 -12.68 -5.49 -4.59
N ILE A 615 -12.84 -6.72 -5.10
CA ILE A 615 -11.76 -7.56 -5.64
C ILE A 615 -11.12 -6.95 -6.92
N SER A 616 -11.88 -6.19 -7.72
CA SER A 616 -11.33 -5.45 -8.87
C SER A 616 -10.52 -4.21 -8.46
N SER A 617 -10.76 -3.64 -7.28
CA SER A 617 -10.09 -2.43 -6.80
C SER A 617 -8.59 -2.65 -6.60
N LEU A 618 -7.77 -1.73 -7.12
CA LEU A 618 -6.32 -1.74 -6.95
C LEU A 618 -5.91 -1.80 -5.47
N HIS A 619 -6.61 -1.06 -4.61
CA HIS A 619 -6.36 -1.01 -3.17
C HIS A 619 -6.59 -2.36 -2.48
N TYR A 620 -7.54 -3.17 -2.97
CA TYR A 620 -7.79 -4.51 -2.43
C TYR A 620 -6.78 -5.51 -2.98
N GLN A 621 -6.44 -5.45 -4.27
CA GLN A 621 -5.45 -6.34 -4.89
C GLN A 621 -4.02 -6.15 -4.36
N GLU A 622 -3.70 -4.96 -3.81
CA GLU A 622 -2.44 -4.71 -3.11
C GLU A 622 -2.39 -5.33 -1.70
N LEU A 623 -3.54 -5.69 -1.12
CA LEU A 623 -3.67 -6.35 0.18
C LEU A 623 -3.95 -7.85 0.07
N TYR A 624 -4.70 -8.28 -0.96
CA TYR A 624 -5.22 -9.64 -1.15
C TYR A 624 -5.08 -10.10 -2.61
N PRO A 625 -3.94 -10.74 -2.99
CA PRO A 625 -3.76 -11.29 -4.33
C PRO A 625 -4.69 -12.48 -4.64
N ASP A 626 -5.16 -12.60 -5.89
CA ASP A 626 -5.99 -13.71 -6.34
C ASP A 626 -5.22 -15.06 -6.30
N PRO A 627 -5.66 -16.04 -5.50
CA PRO A 627 -4.99 -17.34 -5.42
C PRO A 627 -5.04 -18.14 -6.73
N ARG A 628 -6.07 -17.96 -7.57
CA ARG A 628 -6.21 -18.71 -8.84
C ARG A 628 -5.10 -18.37 -9.85
N LYS A 629 -4.51 -17.18 -9.74
CA LYS A 629 -3.45 -16.66 -10.62
C LYS A 629 -2.04 -16.71 -9.98
N MET A 630 -1.90 -17.38 -8.83
CA MET A 630 -0.59 -17.65 -8.23
C MET A 630 0.15 -18.79 -8.94
N PHE A 631 1.47 -18.66 -9.11
CA PHE A 631 2.30 -19.63 -9.83
C PHE A 631 2.13 -21.07 -9.31
N ASP A 632 2.06 -21.28 -8.00
CA ASP A 632 1.95 -22.62 -7.38
C ASP A 632 0.66 -23.38 -7.76
N ASN A 633 -0.38 -22.68 -8.23
CA ASN A 633 -1.70 -23.24 -8.53
C ASN A 633 -1.93 -23.53 -10.04
N ILE A 634 -0.93 -23.30 -10.89
CA ILE A 634 -1.05 -23.45 -12.36
C ILE A 634 -0.62 -24.87 -12.78
N LEU A 635 -1.56 -25.69 -13.24
CA LEU A 635 -1.35 -27.10 -13.60
C LEU A 635 -1.73 -27.41 -15.06
N VAL A 636 -0.97 -26.82 -16.01
CA VAL A 636 -1.27 -26.89 -17.47
C VAL A 636 -1.29 -28.32 -18.01
N GLY A 637 -0.34 -29.17 -17.58
CA GLY A 637 -0.18 -30.54 -18.10
C GLY A 637 -1.39 -31.45 -17.79
N GLU A 638 -1.94 -31.37 -16.57
CA GLU A 638 -3.13 -32.15 -16.20
C GLU A 638 -4.40 -31.70 -16.96
N ALA A 639 -4.50 -30.42 -17.29
CA ALA A 639 -5.63 -29.89 -18.05
C ALA A 639 -5.62 -30.38 -19.51
N LEU A 640 -4.45 -30.35 -20.16
CA LEU A 640 -4.31 -30.79 -21.54
C LEU A 640 -4.57 -32.29 -21.70
N ALA A 641 -3.99 -33.14 -20.84
CA ALA A 641 -4.23 -34.58 -20.85
C ALA A 641 -5.73 -34.93 -20.71
N GLY A 642 -6.47 -34.17 -19.88
CA GLY A 642 -7.93 -34.31 -19.76
C GLY A 642 -8.70 -33.92 -21.02
N SER A 643 -8.26 -32.90 -21.76
CA SER A 643 -8.92 -32.46 -23.00
C SER A 643 -8.74 -33.42 -24.18
N VAL A 644 -7.54 -34.03 -24.33
CA VAL A 644 -7.27 -34.99 -25.42
C VAL A 644 -8.13 -36.24 -25.25
N ALA A 645 -8.17 -36.79 -24.03
CA ALA A 645 -9.00 -37.96 -23.70
C ALA A 645 -10.51 -37.72 -23.87
N ALA A 646 -10.98 -36.47 -23.76
CA ALA A 646 -12.35 -36.12 -24.12
C ALA A 646 -12.56 -36.14 -25.65
N SER A 647 -11.64 -35.55 -26.41
CA SER A 647 -11.76 -35.43 -27.88
C SER A 647 -11.73 -36.77 -28.63
N GLU A 648 -11.03 -37.78 -28.12
CA GLU A 648 -11.04 -39.14 -28.69
C GLU A 648 -12.37 -39.89 -28.40
N SER A 649 -13.13 -39.47 -27.39
CA SER A 649 -14.40 -40.11 -26.99
C SER A 649 -15.63 -39.63 -27.77
N GLU A 650 -15.55 -38.52 -28.51
CA GLU A 650 -16.71 -37.90 -29.18
C GLU A 650 -16.92 -38.38 -30.64
N ALA A 651 -16.12 -39.35 -31.11
CA ALA A 651 -16.10 -39.78 -32.51
C ALA A 651 -17.27 -40.69 -32.97
N GLU A 652 -18.01 -41.34 -32.06
CA GLU A 652 -19.02 -42.37 -32.43
C GLU A 652 -20.50 -41.97 -32.28
N ASP A 653 -20.88 -40.87 -31.60
CA ASP A 653 -22.30 -40.59 -31.26
C ASP A 653 -22.80 -39.17 -31.65
N ALA A 654 -22.33 -38.66 -32.79
CA ALA A 654 -22.53 -37.28 -33.24
C ALA A 654 -23.99 -36.87 -33.58
N GLU A 655 -24.94 -37.81 -33.64
CA GLU A 655 -26.33 -37.54 -34.08
C GLU A 655 -27.33 -37.49 -32.90
N ALA A 656 -26.99 -38.03 -31.72
CA ALA A 656 -27.87 -38.04 -30.54
C ALA A 656 -27.91 -36.69 -29.79
N THR A 657 -26.75 -36.06 -29.60
CA THR A 657 -26.56 -34.87 -28.72
C THR A 657 -27.25 -33.60 -29.26
N ARG A 658 -27.55 -33.56 -30.56
CA ARG A 658 -28.04 -32.39 -31.30
C ARG A 658 -29.46 -31.92 -30.96
N ARG A 659 -30.13 -32.53 -29.96
CA ARG A 659 -31.49 -32.17 -29.49
C ARG A 659 -31.58 -31.72 -28.04
N ILE A 660 -30.45 -31.54 -27.34
CA ILE A 660 -30.42 -31.12 -25.92
C ILE A 660 -29.72 -29.75 -25.74
N SER A 661 -28.81 -29.39 -26.64
CA SER A 661 -27.88 -28.24 -26.50
C SER A 661 -28.48 -26.83 -26.62
N GLU A 662 -29.77 -26.66 -26.94
CA GLU A 662 -30.42 -25.33 -27.04
C GLU A 662 -31.10 -24.85 -25.75
N SER A 663 -31.00 -25.61 -24.64
CA SER A 663 -31.80 -25.34 -23.42
C SER A 663 -31.04 -24.93 -22.16
N GLN A 664 -29.69 -24.93 -22.16
CA GLN A 664 -28.89 -24.68 -20.93
C GLN A 664 -27.70 -23.71 -21.10
N LEU A 665 -27.66 -22.90 -22.16
CA LEU A 665 -26.59 -21.90 -22.39
C LEU A 665 -26.87 -20.51 -21.81
N SER A 666 -27.29 -20.47 -20.55
CA SER A 666 -27.35 -19.25 -19.72
C SER A 666 -26.98 -19.56 -18.25
N GLY A 667 -25.83 -20.22 -18.04
CA GLY A 667 -25.34 -20.64 -16.73
C GLY A 667 -23.88 -20.26 -16.52
N ASN A 668 -23.61 -19.46 -15.49
CA ASN A 668 -22.31 -18.86 -15.15
C ASN A 668 -21.09 -19.81 -15.33
N LYS A 669 -20.10 -19.40 -16.15
CA LYS A 669 -18.86 -20.15 -16.46
C LYS A 669 -18.06 -20.57 -15.22
N GLU A 670 -18.25 -19.91 -14.07
CA GLU A 670 -17.55 -20.25 -12.82
C GLU A 670 -17.97 -21.59 -12.20
N SER A 671 -19.17 -22.11 -12.51
CA SER A 671 -19.77 -23.27 -11.82
C SER A 671 -18.97 -24.58 -11.97
N TRP A 672 -18.18 -24.72 -13.04
CA TRP A 672 -17.47 -25.97 -13.33
C TRP A 672 -16.15 -26.09 -12.57
N LEU A 673 -15.41 -24.99 -12.41
CA LEU A 673 -14.12 -24.98 -11.68
C LEU A 673 -14.27 -25.21 -10.18
N LEU A 674 -15.34 -24.69 -9.57
CA LEU A 674 -15.64 -24.90 -8.15
C LEU A 674 -15.79 -26.39 -7.79
N ARG A 675 -16.35 -27.19 -8.71
CA ARG A 675 -16.70 -28.60 -8.45
C ARG A 675 -15.49 -29.54 -8.34
N ARG A 676 -14.26 -29.08 -8.65
CA ARG A 676 -13.01 -29.86 -8.50
C ARG A 676 -12.24 -29.52 -7.20
N GLN A 677 -12.54 -28.39 -6.53
CA GLN A 677 -11.82 -27.98 -5.30
C GLN A 677 -12.08 -28.95 -4.13
N ASP A 678 -13.32 -29.37 -3.90
CA ASP A 678 -13.68 -30.29 -2.80
C ASP A 678 -13.01 -31.67 -2.89
N SER A 679 -12.74 -32.14 -4.12
CA SER A 679 -12.06 -33.43 -4.33
C SER A 679 -10.53 -33.32 -4.24
N ALA A 680 -9.95 -32.19 -4.63
CA ALA A 680 -8.51 -31.97 -4.52
C ALA A 680 -8.05 -31.81 -3.05
N LEU A 681 -8.76 -30.99 -2.26
CA LEU A 681 -8.42 -30.71 -0.86
C LEU A 681 -8.50 -31.93 0.07
N MET A 682 -9.29 -32.95 -0.28
CA MET A 682 -9.40 -34.20 0.49
C MET A 682 -8.34 -35.26 0.14
N ALA A 683 -7.60 -35.11 -0.97
CA ALA A 683 -6.66 -36.14 -1.45
C ALA A 683 -5.18 -35.84 -1.16
N VAL A 684 -4.78 -34.57 -1.11
CA VAL A 684 -3.37 -34.16 -1.12
C VAL A 684 -2.62 -34.50 0.19
N ASN A 685 -3.32 -34.54 1.33
CA ASN A 685 -2.67 -34.50 2.65
C ASN A 685 -2.28 -35.87 3.26
N SER A 686 -2.11 -36.94 2.46
CA SER A 686 -1.70 -38.25 3.00
C SER A 686 -0.84 -39.17 2.11
N LYS A 687 -0.43 -38.77 0.88
CA LYS A 687 0.33 -39.68 -0.04
C LYS A 687 1.57 -39.08 -0.73
N ALA A 688 1.95 -37.84 -0.43
CA ALA A 688 3.10 -37.16 -1.04
C ALA A 688 4.51 -37.67 -0.60
N SER A 689 4.61 -38.83 0.06
CA SER A 689 5.88 -39.33 0.65
C SER A 689 6.32 -40.73 0.21
N MET A 690 5.51 -41.47 -0.57
CA MET A 690 5.89 -42.82 -1.07
C MET A 690 5.32 -43.09 -2.47
N ARG A 691 5.86 -42.40 -3.49
CA ARG A 691 5.69 -42.77 -4.90
C ARG A 691 6.81 -42.22 -5.80
N SER A 692 8.06 -42.52 -5.44
CA SER A 692 9.22 -42.29 -6.31
C SER A 692 9.33 -43.34 -7.41
N GLU A 693 10.05 -43.00 -8.50
CA GLU A 693 10.80 -43.93 -9.35
C GLU A 693 10.04 -45.00 -10.17
N LYS A 694 8.74 -44.84 -10.52
CA LYS A 694 8.11 -45.82 -11.46
C LYS A 694 6.95 -45.43 -12.38
N GLU A 695 6.55 -44.17 -12.49
CA GLU A 695 5.49 -43.74 -13.43
C GLU A 695 5.93 -42.51 -14.25
N SER A 696 7.16 -42.56 -14.77
CA SER A 696 7.84 -41.43 -15.45
C SER A 696 8.41 -41.80 -16.83
N GLN A 697 7.70 -42.63 -17.61
CA GLN A 697 8.14 -43.06 -18.95
C GLN A 697 7.05 -43.00 -20.05
N ASP A 698 5.77 -42.91 -19.71
CA ASP A 698 4.66 -42.94 -20.69
C ASP A 698 3.82 -41.63 -20.67
N ALA A 699 4.50 -40.48 -20.76
CA ALA A 699 3.85 -39.20 -21.06
C ALA A 699 4.12 -38.84 -22.52
N GLN A 700 3.08 -38.60 -23.31
CA GLN A 700 3.18 -38.34 -24.75
C GLN A 700 4.15 -37.20 -25.05
N GLU A 701 5.09 -37.43 -25.97
CA GLU A 701 5.87 -36.35 -26.58
C GLU A 701 4.91 -35.39 -27.29
N PHE A 702 4.78 -34.17 -26.78
CA PHE A 702 4.19 -33.09 -27.56
C PHE A 702 5.04 -32.92 -28.83
N GLY A 703 4.47 -33.26 -29.99
CA GLY A 703 5.19 -33.50 -31.26
C GLY A 703 5.87 -32.29 -31.92
N LEU A 704 6.33 -31.32 -31.13
CA LEU A 704 7.03 -30.10 -31.51
C LEU A 704 8.41 -30.38 -32.13
N ALA A 705 9.11 -31.41 -31.65
CA ALA A 705 10.35 -31.89 -32.27
C ALA A 705 10.09 -32.41 -33.70
N GLY A 706 9.08 -33.27 -33.87
CA GLY A 706 8.64 -33.73 -35.20
C GLY A 706 8.12 -32.61 -36.09
N LEU A 707 7.45 -31.59 -35.54
CA LEU A 707 7.04 -30.39 -36.29
C LEU A 707 8.25 -29.58 -36.78
N ALA A 708 9.32 -29.48 -36.00
CA ALA A 708 10.58 -28.84 -36.42
C ALA A 708 11.30 -29.66 -37.50
N GLU A 709 11.32 -30.99 -37.39
CA GLU A 709 11.86 -31.87 -38.44
C GLU A 709 11.06 -31.82 -39.74
N ASP A 710 9.73 -31.90 -39.68
CA ASP A 710 8.83 -31.76 -40.85
C ASP A 710 9.06 -30.43 -41.58
N ALA A 711 9.24 -29.34 -40.82
CA ALA A 711 9.52 -28.02 -41.38
C ALA A 711 10.88 -27.95 -42.08
N MET A 712 11.93 -28.50 -41.45
CA MET A 712 13.29 -28.54 -42.02
C MET A 712 13.42 -29.48 -43.22
N GLN A 713 12.60 -30.54 -43.30
CA GLN A 713 12.56 -31.46 -44.44
C GLN A 713 11.64 -30.97 -45.58
N GLY A 714 10.86 -29.90 -45.38
CA GLY A 714 9.85 -29.44 -46.33
C GLY A 714 8.61 -30.36 -46.42
N ASN A 715 8.43 -31.27 -45.46
CA ASN A 715 7.35 -32.26 -45.43
C ASN A 715 6.03 -31.71 -44.88
N LEU A 716 6.01 -30.46 -44.40
CA LEU A 716 4.77 -29.73 -44.10
C LEU A 716 3.85 -29.71 -45.33
N THR A 717 2.82 -30.53 -45.30
CA THR A 717 1.76 -30.62 -46.34
C THR A 717 0.40 -30.11 -45.85
N GLU A 718 0.32 -29.75 -44.56
CA GLU A 718 -0.83 -29.13 -43.91
C GLU A 718 -1.14 -27.73 -44.49
N ASP A 719 -2.42 -27.38 -44.52
CA ASP A 719 -2.88 -26.00 -44.75
C ASP A 719 -2.62 -25.10 -43.52
N ASP A 720 -2.79 -23.79 -43.69
CA ASP A 720 -2.38 -22.81 -42.67
C ASP A 720 -3.24 -22.90 -41.39
N ASP A 721 -4.51 -23.32 -41.47
CA ASP A 721 -5.39 -23.51 -40.31
C ASP A 721 -5.06 -24.81 -39.55
N ALA A 722 -4.79 -25.91 -40.28
CA ALA A 722 -4.30 -27.15 -39.69
C ALA A 722 -2.96 -26.93 -38.98
N LEU A 723 -2.03 -26.17 -39.58
CA LEU A 723 -0.75 -25.81 -39.00
C LEU A 723 -0.93 -24.99 -37.70
N CYS A 724 -1.86 -24.03 -37.68
CA CYS A 724 -2.22 -23.29 -36.46
C CYS A 724 -2.73 -24.23 -35.36
N LYS A 725 -3.61 -25.18 -35.71
CA LYS A 725 -4.14 -26.17 -34.76
C LYS A 725 -3.04 -27.07 -34.20
N ARG A 726 -2.17 -27.62 -35.06
CA ARG A 726 -1.02 -28.46 -34.68
C ARG A 726 -0.07 -27.69 -33.75
N LEU A 727 0.24 -26.44 -34.07
CA LEU A 727 1.07 -25.56 -33.24
C LEU A 727 0.47 -25.34 -31.83
N ARG A 728 -0.83 -25.07 -31.73
CA ARG A 728 -1.55 -24.90 -30.44
C ARG A 728 -1.56 -26.16 -29.59
N THR A 729 -1.58 -27.35 -30.20
CA THR A 729 -1.45 -28.62 -29.47
C THR A 729 -0.01 -28.96 -29.09
N SER A 730 0.99 -28.49 -29.85
CA SER A 730 2.41 -28.74 -29.57
C SER A 730 3.07 -27.73 -28.62
N LEU A 731 2.48 -26.54 -28.44
CA LEU A 731 2.94 -25.50 -27.51
C LEU A 731 1.84 -25.16 -26.48
N PRO A 732 1.84 -25.77 -25.28
CA PRO A 732 0.84 -25.56 -24.23
C PRO A 732 0.56 -24.09 -23.88
N GLU A 733 1.56 -23.21 -23.97
CA GLU A 733 1.45 -21.78 -23.73
C GLU A 733 0.50 -21.07 -24.70
N LEU A 734 0.39 -21.57 -25.93
CA LEU A 734 -0.45 -20.99 -26.99
C LEU A 734 -1.91 -21.51 -26.96
N HIS A 735 -2.23 -22.46 -26.07
CA HIS A 735 -3.58 -23.01 -25.93
C HIS A 735 -4.59 -21.94 -25.48
N GLU A 736 -5.75 -21.88 -26.14
CA GLU A 736 -6.67 -20.73 -26.02
C GLU A 736 -7.40 -20.63 -24.68
N GLU A 737 -7.72 -21.75 -24.03
CA GLU A 737 -8.36 -21.77 -22.69
C GLU A 737 -7.39 -22.05 -21.54
N TYR A 738 -6.63 -23.16 -21.60
CA TYR A 738 -5.80 -23.65 -20.48
C TYR A 738 -4.34 -23.17 -20.51
N GLY A 739 -3.92 -22.43 -21.54
CA GLY A 739 -2.53 -21.97 -21.68
C GLY A 739 -2.19 -20.82 -20.72
N PRO A 740 -0.95 -20.74 -20.20
CA PRO A 740 -0.46 -19.60 -19.41
C PRO A 740 -0.79 -18.20 -19.95
N HIS A 741 -0.79 -17.98 -21.28
CA HIS A 741 -1.24 -16.69 -21.85
C HIS A 741 -2.72 -16.42 -21.63
N ALA A 742 -3.58 -17.44 -21.62
CA ALA A 742 -5.01 -17.31 -21.32
C ALA A 742 -5.24 -17.10 -19.81
N ILE A 743 -4.56 -17.87 -18.94
CA ILE A 743 -4.62 -17.74 -17.48
C ILE A 743 -4.23 -16.34 -17.00
N PHE A 744 -3.26 -15.70 -17.66
CA PHE A 744 -2.84 -14.32 -17.39
C PHE A 744 -3.52 -13.26 -18.27
N GLU A 745 -4.58 -13.61 -19.01
CA GLU A 745 -5.39 -12.69 -19.81
C GLU A 745 -4.60 -11.91 -20.90
N GLN A 746 -3.51 -12.50 -21.41
CA GLN A 746 -2.59 -11.92 -22.40
C GLN A 746 -2.92 -12.34 -23.85
N ALA A 747 -4.19 -12.31 -24.23
CA ALA A 747 -4.65 -12.79 -25.55
C ALA A 747 -3.92 -12.14 -26.76
N THR A 748 -3.54 -10.85 -26.66
CA THR A 748 -2.77 -10.14 -27.70
C THR A 748 -1.32 -10.62 -27.82
N GLU A 749 -0.73 -11.14 -26.75
CA GLU A 749 0.63 -11.68 -26.77
C GLU A 749 0.64 -13.14 -27.21
N ARG A 750 -0.41 -13.90 -26.90
CA ARG A 750 -0.67 -15.23 -27.50
C ARG A 750 -0.65 -15.15 -29.03
N ALA A 751 -1.42 -14.22 -29.60
CA ALA A 751 -1.51 -14.02 -31.05
C ALA A 751 -0.19 -13.55 -31.71
N ARG A 752 0.63 -12.78 -30.99
CA ARG A 752 1.99 -12.39 -31.43
C ARG A 752 2.96 -13.58 -31.44
N ALA A 753 2.93 -14.40 -30.39
CA ALA A 753 3.77 -15.59 -30.30
C ALA A 753 3.38 -16.63 -31.36
N GLU A 754 2.08 -16.85 -31.56
CA GLU A 754 1.55 -17.73 -32.61
C GLU A 754 1.99 -17.27 -34.02
N SER A 755 1.81 -15.98 -34.35
CA SER A 755 2.30 -15.36 -35.59
C SER A 755 3.81 -15.49 -35.78
N ALA A 756 4.60 -15.29 -34.72
CA ALA A 756 6.06 -15.43 -34.77
C ALA A 756 6.49 -16.87 -35.07
N CYS A 757 5.87 -17.86 -34.42
CA CYS A 757 6.14 -19.28 -34.66
C CYS A 757 5.78 -19.71 -36.08
N ILE A 758 4.60 -19.32 -36.59
CA ILE A 758 4.18 -19.58 -37.98
C ILE A 758 5.16 -18.94 -38.96
N SER A 759 5.62 -17.71 -38.68
CA SER A 759 6.60 -17.00 -39.50
C SER A 759 7.95 -17.73 -39.59
N VAL A 760 8.44 -18.32 -38.48
CA VAL A 760 9.67 -19.15 -38.50
C VAL A 760 9.46 -20.42 -39.31
N LEU A 761 8.35 -21.14 -39.09
CA LEU A 761 8.02 -22.37 -39.83
C LEU A 761 7.93 -22.11 -41.35
N ALA A 762 7.29 -21.00 -41.75
CA ALA A 762 7.19 -20.59 -43.15
C ALA A 762 8.54 -20.15 -43.76
N LEU A 763 9.43 -19.55 -42.96
CA LEU A 763 10.79 -19.21 -43.40
C LEU A 763 11.63 -20.47 -43.66
N VAL A 764 11.71 -21.41 -42.71
CA VAL A 764 12.56 -22.61 -42.86
C VAL A 764 12.02 -23.61 -43.90
N SER A 765 10.71 -23.63 -44.15
CA SER A 765 10.07 -24.45 -45.20
C SER A 765 9.88 -23.72 -46.54
N ASN A 766 10.41 -22.50 -46.68
CA ASN A 766 10.32 -21.66 -47.89
C ASN A 766 8.88 -21.43 -48.41
N ARG A 767 7.90 -21.31 -47.50
CA ARG A 767 6.47 -21.05 -47.81
C ARG A 767 6.17 -19.55 -47.89
N PHE A 768 6.45 -18.93 -49.04
CA PHE A 768 6.19 -17.50 -49.29
C PHE A 768 4.73 -17.08 -49.08
N GLU A 769 3.76 -17.89 -49.51
CA GLU A 769 2.32 -17.56 -49.35
C GLU A 769 1.91 -17.55 -47.88
N THR A 770 2.16 -18.64 -47.11
CA THR A 770 1.92 -18.70 -45.65
C THR A 770 2.59 -17.52 -44.90
N PHE A 771 3.74 -17.04 -45.36
CA PHE A 771 4.41 -15.88 -44.75
C PHE A 771 3.74 -14.54 -45.07
N THR A 772 3.16 -14.38 -46.27
CA THR A 772 2.72 -13.07 -46.82
C THR A 772 1.21 -12.91 -47.02
N GLN A 773 0.40 -13.96 -46.83
CA GLN A 773 -1.04 -13.99 -47.13
C GLN A 773 -1.85 -12.83 -46.50
N GLN A 774 -1.47 -12.36 -45.31
CA GLN A 774 -2.17 -11.27 -44.60
C GLN A 774 -1.57 -9.86 -44.88
N GLN A 775 -0.64 -9.72 -45.84
CA GLN A 775 -0.07 -8.42 -46.22
C GLN A 775 -0.90 -7.74 -47.32
N PRO A 776 -1.16 -6.41 -47.25
CA PRO A 776 -1.78 -5.66 -48.34
C PRO A 776 -0.95 -5.68 -49.63
N ASP A 777 -1.59 -5.78 -50.80
CA ASP A 777 -0.91 -5.89 -52.11
C ASP A 777 0.09 -4.75 -52.40
N ASP A 778 -0.14 -3.55 -51.86
CA ASP A 778 0.74 -2.37 -52.06
C ASP A 778 1.95 -2.33 -51.10
N GLU A 779 1.94 -3.15 -50.05
CA GLU A 779 3.07 -3.31 -49.12
C GLU A 779 3.69 -4.71 -49.16
N ARG A 780 3.09 -5.66 -49.90
CA ARG A 780 3.47 -7.09 -49.90
C ARG A 780 4.95 -7.29 -50.24
N LEU A 781 5.62 -8.12 -49.43
CA LEU A 781 7.04 -8.45 -49.54
C LEU A 781 7.40 -8.91 -50.96
N GLN A 782 8.45 -8.34 -51.54
CA GLN A 782 8.83 -8.63 -52.92
C GLN A 782 9.65 -9.93 -53.02
N ASN A 783 9.51 -10.67 -54.12
CA ASN A 783 10.25 -11.92 -54.37
C ASN A 783 11.77 -11.79 -54.22
N GLY A 784 12.36 -10.63 -54.57
CA GLY A 784 13.79 -10.37 -54.35
C GLY A 784 14.18 -10.23 -52.87
N GLN A 785 13.29 -9.67 -52.05
CA GLN A 785 13.47 -9.55 -50.60
C GLN A 785 13.23 -10.90 -49.90
N TRP A 786 12.28 -11.71 -50.41
CA TRP A 786 12.12 -13.10 -49.97
C TRP A 786 13.37 -13.94 -50.27
N GLY A 787 13.96 -13.79 -51.47
CA GLY A 787 15.25 -14.40 -51.79
C GLY A 787 16.33 -14.05 -50.77
N GLN A 788 16.46 -12.77 -50.41
CA GLN A 788 17.42 -12.31 -49.40
C GLN A 788 17.13 -12.83 -47.98
N LEU A 789 15.87 -13.08 -47.61
CA LEU A 789 15.53 -13.77 -46.36
C LEU A 789 15.92 -15.26 -46.42
N GLN A 790 15.69 -15.92 -47.55
CA GLN A 790 16.08 -17.32 -47.77
C GLN A 790 17.61 -17.50 -47.82
N ASP A 791 18.36 -16.54 -48.38
CA ASP A 791 19.83 -16.49 -48.32
C ASP A 791 20.31 -16.43 -46.86
N ILE A 792 19.67 -15.62 -46.01
CA ILE A 792 19.98 -15.52 -44.58
C ILE A 792 19.64 -16.83 -43.84
N VAL A 793 18.48 -17.43 -44.09
CA VAL A 793 18.12 -18.73 -43.50
C VAL A 793 19.10 -19.83 -43.94
N THR A 794 19.53 -19.81 -45.20
CA THR A 794 20.54 -20.74 -45.74
C THR A 794 21.91 -20.54 -45.09
N TRP A 795 22.30 -19.30 -44.77
CA TRP A 795 23.53 -19.01 -44.02
C TRP A 795 23.44 -19.37 -42.53
N ILE A 796 22.27 -19.21 -41.91
CA ILE A 796 22.00 -19.68 -40.53
C ILE A 796 22.12 -21.20 -40.46
N ALA A 797 21.65 -21.92 -41.49
CA ALA A 797 21.65 -23.38 -41.60
C ALA A 797 21.17 -24.09 -40.32
N PRO A 798 19.95 -23.77 -39.81
CA PRO A 798 19.53 -24.17 -38.48
C PRO A 798 19.27 -25.67 -38.36
N SER A 799 19.57 -26.25 -37.21
CA SER A 799 19.16 -27.62 -36.87
C SER A 799 17.68 -27.67 -36.41
N ALA A 800 17.07 -28.86 -36.46
CA ALA A 800 15.72 -29.07 -35.93
C ALA A 800 15.64 -28.74 -34.42
N GLU A 801 16.70 -29.01 -33.64
CA GLU A 801 16.80 -28.60 -32.24
C GLU A 801 16.79 -27.07 -32.08
N GLN A 802 17.52 -26.35 -32.95
CA GLN A 802 17.54 -24.88 -32.93
C GLN A 802 16.17 -24.29 -33.32
N VAL A 803 15.48 -24.86 -34.32
CA VAL A 803 14.11 -24.46 -34.66
C VAL A 803 13.17 -24.71 -33.47
N HIS A 804 13.23 -25.88 -32.83
CA HIS A 804 12.45 -26.20 -31.63
C HIS A 804 12.70 -25.20 -30.49
N GLY A 805 13.97 -24.90 -30.20
CA GLY A 805 14.34 -23.89 -29.19
C GLY A 805 13.81 -22.49 -29.50
N VAL A 806 13.86 -22.05 -30.77
CA VAL A 806 13.29 -20.77 -31.20
C VAL A 806 11.76 -20.73 -31.01
N LEU A 807 11.04 -21.80 -31.39
CA LEU A 807 9.58 -21.87 -31.22
C LEU A 807 9.17 -21.76 -29.75
N VAL A 808 9.87 -22.44 -28.85
CA VAL A 808 9.63 -22.35 -27.40
C VAL A 808 9.94 -20.96 -26.85
N LEU A 809 11.08 -20.36 -27.23
CA LEU A 809 11.44 -19.00 -26.81
C LEU A 809 10.40 -17.97 -27.26
N LEU A 810 9.89 -18.08 -28.49
CA LEU A 810 8.83 -17.21 -29.01
C LEU A 810 7.51 -17.40 -28.25
N ALA A 811 7.14 -18.64 -27.92
CA ALA A 811 5.94 -18.95 -27.13
C ALA A 811 5.99 -18.33 -25.72
N ILE A 812 7.08 -18.53 -24.97
CA ILE A 812 7.15 -18.11 -23.56
C ILE A 812 7.41 -16.61 -23.39
N ARG A 813 8.10 -15.95 -24.36
CA ARG A 813 8.59 -14.56 -24.21
C ARG A 813 7.50 -13.54 -23.87
N GLY A 814 6.27 -13.70 -24.38
CA GLY A 814 5.17 -12.76 -24.09
C GLY A 814 4.74 -12.70 -22.62
N LEU A 815 4.97 -13.78 -21.83
CA LEU A 815 4.47 -13.89 -20.45
C LEU A 815 5.05 -12.82 -19.51
N CYS A 816 6.26 -12.32 -19.79
CA CYS A 816 6.90 -11.25 -19.02
C CYS A 816 6.19 -9.88 -19.13
N LYS A 817 5.20 -9.72 -20.02
CA LYS A 817 4.35 -8.52 -20.10
C LYS A 817 3.17 -8.56 -19.12
N SER A 818 2.82 -9.74 -18.57
CA SER A 818 1.78 -9.85 -17.56
C SER A 818 2.19 -9.15 -16.26
N LYS A 819 1.47 -8.07 -15.92
CA LYS A 819 1.63 -7.37 -14.63
C LYS A 819 1.38 -8.31 -13.43
N VAL A 820 0.53 -9.32 -13.59
CA VAL A 820 0.20 -10.31 -12.54
C VAL A 820 1.37 -11.28 -12.31
N ALA A 821 2.01 -11.75 -13.38
CA ALA A 821 3.19 -12.61 -13.28
C ALA A 821 4.41 -11.84 -12.73
N ILE A 822 4.72 -10.66 -13.30
CA ILE A 822 5.87 -9.83 -12.87
C ILE A 822 5.76 -9.38 -11.41
N ARG A 823 4.55 -9.23 -10.87
CA ARG A 823 4.33 -8.91 -9.44
C ARG A 823 4.77 -10.05 -8.51
N GLN A 824 4.70 -11.30 -8.93
CA GLN A 824 5.09 -12.48 -8.14
C GLN A 824 6.61 -12.73 -8.19
N ILE A 825 7.26 -12.38 -9.30
CA ILE A 825 8.71 -12.55 -9.50
C ILE A 825 9.51 -11.66 -8.52
N PRO A 826 10.65 -12.13 -7.94
CA PRO A 826 11.51 -11.31 -7.08
C PRO A 826 12.00 -10.03 -7.77
N LYS A 827 12.04 -8.90 -7.04
CA LYS A 827 12.39 -7.57 -7.58
C LYS A 827 13.61 -7.53 -8.54
N PRO A 828 14.78 -8.14 -8.26
CA PRO A 828 15.93 -8.09 -9.18
C PRO A 828 15.67 -8.81 -10.52
N SER A 829 14.78 -9.80 -10.55
CA SER A 829 14.48 -10.62 -11.74
C SER A 829 13.31 -10.10 -12.58
N ARG A 830 12.78 -8.90 -12.30
CA ARG A 830 11.59 -8.34 -12.99
C ARG A 830 11.85 -7.73 -14.37
N ARG A 831 13.08 -7.78 -14.89
CA ARG A 831 13.37 -7.41 -16.30
C ARG A 831 12.76 -8.45 -17.25
N PRO A 832 12.33 -8.10 -18.47
CA PRO A 832 11.67 -9.04 -19.38
C PRO A 832 12.45 -10.35 -19.59
N GLU A 833 13.73 -10.26 -19.91
CA GLU A 833 14.60 -11.42 -20.17
C GLU A 833 14.89 -12.22 -18.88
N ARG A 834 15.15 -11.53 -17.76
CA ARG A 834 15.40 -12.15 -16.44
C ARG A 834 14.14 -12.78 -15.83
N ALA A 835 12.97 -12.28 -16.17
CA ALA A 835 11.69 -12.83 -15.76
C ALA A 835 11.43 -14.17 -16.46
N ILE A 836 11.70 -14.27 -17.76
CA ILE A 836 11.61 -15.54 -18.49
C ILE A 836 12.62 -16.56 -17.96
N LEU A 837 13.89 -16.16 -17.74
CA LEU A 837 14.88 -17.03 -17.09
C LEU A 837 14.42 -17.52 -15.70
N TYR A 838 13.85 -16.63 -14.87
CA TYR A 838 13.30 -17.00 -13.56
C TYR A 838 12.10 -17.96 -13.67
N LEU A 839 11.24 -17.83 -14.69
CA LEU A 839 10.16 -18.80 -14.93
C LEU A 839 10.71 -20.17 -15.36
N MET A 840 11.72 -20.22 -16.24
CA MET A 840 12.40 -21.45 -16.68
C MET A 840 13.09 -22.19 -15.52
N ASP A 841 13.61 -21.45 -14.54
CA ASP A 841 14.38 -22.00 -13.41
C ASP A 841 13.52 -22.29 -12.18
N CYS A 842 12.49 -21.49 -11.90
CA CYS A 842 11.73 -21.55 -10.63
C CYS A 842 10.22 -21.79 -10.79
N ALA A 843 9.64 -21.69 -12.00
CA ALA A 843 8.20 -21.84 -12.23
C ALA A 843 7.89 -22.59 -13.55
N ARG A 844 8.50 -23.77 -13.73
CA ARG A 844 8.39 -24.60 -14.95
C ARG A 844 6.98 -25.06 -15.31
N ASN A 845 6.04 -24.95 -14.38
CA ASN A 845 4.61 -25.20 -14.61
C ASN A 845 3.90 -24.02 -15.31
N VAL A 846 4.48 -22.81 -15.25
CA VAL A 846 4.04 -21.60 -15.98
C VAL A 846 4.64 -21.54 -17.39
N VAL A 847 5.74 -22.26 -17.64
CA VAL A 847 6.39 -22.41 -18.95
C VAL A 847 6.63 -23.90 -19.27
N PRO A 848 5.57 -24.72 -19.35
CA PRO A 848 5.68 -26.18 -19.47
C PRO A 848 6.46 -26.68 -20.71
N SER A 849 6.45 -25.94 -21.83
CA SER A 849 7.22 -26.33 -23.03
C SER A 849 8.72 -26.50 -22.77
N VAL A 850 9.27 -25.73 -21.83
CA VAL A 850 10.67 -25.77 -21.37
C VAL A 850 11.10 -27.15 -20.85
N GLN A 851 10.15 -28.02 -20.49
CA GLN A 851 10.42 -29.36 -20.00
C GLN A 851 10.71 -30.39 -21.11
N PHE A 852 10.39 -30.06 -22.37
CA PHE A 852 10.50 -30.96 -23.53
C PHE A 852 11.60 -30.55 -24.52
N VAL A 853 12.35 -29.47 -24.23
CA VAL A 853 13.47 -28.99 -25.03
C VAL A 853 14.76 -29.69 -24.60
N SER A 854 15.58 -30.14 -25.56
CA SER A 854 16.89 -30.77 -25.28
C SER A 854 17.85 -29.82 -24.57
N GLU A 855 18.83 -30.35 -23.83
CA GLU A 855 19.79 -29.51 -23.07
C GLU A 855 20.60 -28.57 -24.00
N SER A 856 20.90 -29.02 -25.23
CA SER A 856 21.53 -28.22 -26.30
C SER A 856 20.66 -27.03 -26.69
N ALA A 857 19.40 -27.26 -27.07
CA ALA A 857 18.46 -26.20 -27.44
C ALA A 857 18.13 -25.28 -26.25
N MET A 858 18.08 -25.81 -25.02
CA MET A 858 17.87 -25.02 -23.80
C MET A 858 19.02 -24.05 -23.51
N ASP A 859 20.26 -24.43 -23.78
CA ASP A 859 21.41 -23.55 -23.62
C ASP A 859 21.40 -22.41 -24.66
N PHE A 860 21.06 -22.71 -25.92
CA PHE A 860 20.81 -21.68 -26.93
C PHE A 860 19.68 -20.71 -26.53
N VAL A 861 18.56 -21.21 -25.98
CA VAL A 861 17.45 -20.36 -25.48
C VAL A 861 17.90 -19.43 -24.35
N ARG A 862 18.70 -19.92 -23.39
CA ARG A 862 19.27 -19.12 -22.30
C ARG A 862 20.25 -18.08 -22.82
N SER A 863 21.13 -18.48 -23.73
CA SER A 863 22.10 -17.62 -24.39
C SER A 863 21.41 -16.48 -25.16
N ALA A 864 20.37 -16.77 -25.94
CA ALA A 864 19.59 -15.75 -26.66
C ALA A 864 18.93 -14.74 -25.71
N LEU A 865 18.40 -15.17 -24.55
CA LEU A 865 17.84 -14.26 -23.54
C LEU A 865 18.90 -13.33 -22.94
N VAL A 866 20.10 -13.84 -22.65
CA VAL A 866 21.23 -13.02 -22.14
C VAL A 866 21.76 -12.08 -23.25
N THR A 867 21.87 -12.57 -24.48
CA THR A 867 22.24 -11.79 -25.66
C THR A 867 21.28 -10.63 -25.88
N HIS A 868 19.97 -10.85 -25.74
CA HIS A 868 18.94 -9.82 -25.96
C HIS A 868 18.90 -8.75 -24.86
N GLU A 869 19.25 -9.07 -23.60
CA GLU A 869 19.43 -8.06 -22.54
C GLU A 869 20.65 -7.15 -22.85
N ALA A 870 21.71 -7.72 -23.42
CA ALA A 870 22.95 -7.02 -23.77
C ALA A 870 22.81 -6.16 -25.03
N PHE A 871 22.22 -6.70 -26.11
CA PHE A 871 22.05 -6.06 -27.42
C PHE A 871 20.70 -6.44 -28.04
N ASN A 872 19.89 -5.43 -28.40
CA ASN A 872 18.62 -5.61 -29.11
C ASN A 872 18.74 -5.08 -30.55
N LEU A 873 18.50 -5.94 -31.55
CA LEU A 873 18.54 -5.54 -32.97
C LEU A 873 17.51 -4.44 -33.29
N ALA A 874 16.31 -4.46 -32.68
CA ALA A 874 15.29 -3.44 -32.93
C ALA A 874 15.72 -2.03 -32.46
N GLN A 875 16.62 -1.94 -31.47
CA GLN A 875 17.26 -0.67 -31.07
C GLN A 875 18.37 -0.26 -32.07
N MET A 876 19.07 -1.20 -32.70
CA MET A 876 20.06 -0.90 -33.75
C MET A 876 19.39 -0.41 -35.05
N LEU A 877 18.32 -1.07 -35.49
CA LEU A 877 17.55 -0.68 -36.69
C LEU A 877 16.94 0.73 -36.58
N GLN A 878 16.83 1.26 -35.37
CA GLN A 878 16.35 2.61 -35.06
C GLN A 878 17.47 3.58 -34.65
N ALA A 879 18.74 3.19 -34.75
CA ALA A 879 19.92 3.97 -34.34
C ALA A 879 19.96 4.41 -32.86
N GLU A 880 19.17 3.77 -32.01
CA GLU A 880 19.11 3.96 -30.55
C GLU A 880 20.34 3.33 -29.85
N ASN A 881 20.77 2.15 -30.33
CA ASN A 881 22.06 1.56 -29.95
C ASN A 881 23.26 2.44 -30.38
N VAL A 882 24.43 2.14 -29.82
CA VAL A 882 25.74 2.73 -30.14
C VAL A 882 26.78 1.63 -30.47
N PRO A 883 27.94 1.92 -31.07
CA PRO A 883 29.01 0.94 -31.32
C PRO A 883 29.38 0.07 -30.10
N GLY A 884 29.41 0.62 -28.88
CA GLY A 884 29.62 -0.16 -27.65
C GLY A 884 28.53 -1.21 -27.35
N SER A 885 27.34 -1.06 -27.93
CA SER A 885 26.30 -2.11 -27.91
C SER A 885 26.65 -3.27 -28.84
N VAL A 886 27.30 -3.00 -29.97
CA VAL A 886 27.85 -4.03 -30.86
C VAL A 886 29.06 -4.71 -30.21
N VAL A 887 29.91 -3.99 -29.46
CA VAL A 887 30.99 -4.59 -28.65
C VAL A 887 30.42 -5.61 -27.64
N LYS A 888 29.30 -5.29 -26.97
CA LYS A 888 28.65 -6.24 -26.05
C LYS A 888 28.16 -7.51 -26.75
N LEU A 889 27.58 -7.39 -27.95
CA LEU A 889 27.19 -8.53 -28.75
C LEU A 889 28.43 -9.35 -29.17
N GLN A 890 29.43 -8.69 -29.76
CA GLN A 890 30.67 -9.31 -30.23
C GLN A 890 31.38 -10.08 -29.11
N HIS A 891 31.50 -9.49 -27.91
CA HIS A 891 32.11 -10.12 -26.75
C HIS A 891 31.33 -11.36 -26.26
N HIS A 892 30.00 -11.33 -26.31
CA HIS A 892 29.18 -12.49 -25.92
C HIS A 892 29.30 -13.63 -26.93
N ILE A 893 29.26 -13.32 -28.23
CA ILE A 893 29.45 -14.30 -29.30
C ILE A 893 30.88 -14.85 -29.32
N GLN A 894 31.90 -14.04 -29.02
CA GLN A 894 33.30 -14.49 -28.84
C GLN A 894 33.47 -15.53 -27.72
N GLN A 895 32.65 -15.48 -26.67
CA GLN A 895 32.69 -16.44 -25.55
C GLN A 895 31.91 -17.72 -25.82
N ARG A 896 30.92 -17.67 -26.73
CA ARG A 896 29.93 -18.73 -26.95
C ARG A 896 30.17 -19.54 -28.22
N GLY A 897 30.44 -18.84 -29.34
CA GLY A 897 30.57 -19.42 -30.67
C GLY A 897 29.64 -18.77 -31.69
N GLU A 898 29.87 -19.03 -32.97
CA GLU A 898 29.06 -18.46 -34.07
C GLU A 898 27.65 -19.09 -34.14
N GLU A 899 27.45 -20.30 -33.61
CA GLU A 899 26.15 -20.97 -33.61
C GLU A 899 25.11 -20.22 -32.77
N ASP A 900 25.51 -19.64 -31.64
CA ASP A 900 24.66 -18.76 -30.84
C ASP A 900 24.22 -17.51 -31.61
N LEU A 901 25.09 -16.95 -32.46
CA LEU A 901 24.73 -15.82 -33.33
C LEU A 901 23.69 -16.24 -34.37
N ARG A 902 23.86 -17.41 -34.99
CA ARG A 902 22.92 -17.96 -35.98
C ARG A 902 21.56 -18.26 -35.35
N PHE A 903 21.52 -18.90 -34.17
CA PHE A 903 20.30 -19.11 -33.39
C PHE A 903 19.63 -17.78 -33.00
N TYR A 904 20.41 -16.80 -32.52
CA TYR A 904 19.88 -15.50 -32.11
C TYR A 904 19.29 -14.71 -33.29
N LEU A 905 19.90 -14.79 -34.47
CA LEU A 905 19.37 -14.18 -35.70
C LEU A 905 18.08 -14.86 -36.18
N LEU A 906 17.96 -16.20 -36.06
CA LEU A 906 16.70 -16.90 -36.35
C LEU A 906 15.58 -16.51 -35.39
N PHE A 907 15.87 -16.44 -34.09
CA PHE A 907 14.95 -15.92 -33.07
C PHE A 907 14.51 -14.47 -33.40
N LEU A 908 15.44 -13.59 -33.78
CA LEU A 908 15.13 -12.20 -34.12
C LEU A 908 14.25 -12.10 -35.37
N LEU A 909 14.50 -12.90 -36.41
CA LEU A 909 13.65 -12.96 -37.61
C LEU A 909 12.21 -13.34 -37.25
N GLY A 910 12.02 -14.40 -36.45
CA GLY A 910 10.69 -14.81 -35.96
C GLY A 910 10.02 -13.74 -35.10
N PHE A 911 10.74 -13.20 -34.12
CA PHE A 911 10.26 -12.18 -33.19
C PHE A 911 9.80 -10.90 -33.91
N MET A 912 10.59 -10.40 -34.86
CA MET A 912 10.23 -9.22 -35.66
C MET A 912 9.02 -9.51 -36.57
N SER A 913 8.97 -10.69 -37.17
CA SER A 913 7.88 -11.09 -38.05
C SER A 913 6.52 -11.16 -37.32
N GLY A 914 6.49 -11.55 -36.05
CA GLY A 914 5.27 -11.66 -35.24
C GLY A 914 4.82 -10.41 -34.48
N LEU A 915 5.51 -9.25 -34.61
CA LEU A 915 5.23 -8.05 -33.79
C LEU A 915 3.78 -7.54 -33.86
N SER A 916 3.11 -7.74 -34.99
CA SER A 916 1.73 -7.31 -35.25
C SER A 916 0.68 -8.39 -34.95
N GLY A 917 1.06 -9.66 -34.89
CA GLY A 917 0.13 -10.80 -34.85
C GLY A 917 -0.51 -11.12 -36.22
N GLY A 918 -1.24 -12.23 -36.27
CA GLY A 918 -1.91 -12.76 -37.48
C GLY A 918 -1.51 -14.21 -37.80
N GLN A 919 -1.94 -14.72 -38.94
CA GLN A 919 -1.34 -15.90 -39.57
C GLN A 919 -0.28 -15.41 -40.57
N GLY A 920 0.93 -15.98 -40.49
CA GLY A 920 2.09 -15.41 -41.18
C GLY A 920 2.57 -14.09 -40.57
N SER A 921 3.26 -13.27 -41.36
CA SER A 921 3.81 -11.98 -40.92
C SER A 921 3.13 -10.79 -41.60
N THR A 922 2.43 -9.99 -40.80
CA THR A 922 1.91 -8.68 -41.21
C THR A 922 2.92 -7.54 -40.98
N TRP A 923 4.02 -7.77 -40.24
CA TRP A 923 5.05 -6.77 -39.98
C TRP A 923 6.21 -6.77 -40.99
N MET A 924 6.65 -7.95 -41.45
CA MET A 924 7.78 -8.11 -42.37
C MET A 924 7.35 -7.87 -43.84
N ASN A 925 6.82 -6.67 -44.08
CA ASN A 925 6.39 -6.18 -45.39
C ASN A 925 7.57 -5.61 -46.20
N ALA A 926 7.34 -5.21 -47.45
CA ALA A 926 8.39 -4.71 -48.34
C ALA A 926 9.14 -3.46 -47.82
N LYS A 927 8.49 -2.63 -46.99
CA LYS A 927 9.06 -1.39 -46.43
C LYS A 927 9.96 -1.68 -45.22
N ASN A 928 9.59 -2.64 -44.37
CA ASN A 928 10.35 -3.00 -43.17
C ASN A 928 11.48 -4.00 -43.45
N ALA A 929 11.34 -4.83 -44.50
CA ALA A 929 12.33 -5.83 -44.87
C ALA A 929 13.70 -5.22 -45.24
N GLU A 930 13.75 -4.14 -46.04
CA GLU A 930 15.01 -3.53 -46.50
C GLU A 930 15.96 -3.16 -45.34
N GLY A 931 15.45 -2.42 -44.34
CA GLY A 931 16.24 -2.04 -43.17
C GLY A 931 16.65 -3.24 -42.32
N THR A 932 15.75 -4.22 -42.18
CA THR A 932 16.00 -5.45 -41.40
C THR A 932 17.09 -6.31 -42.03
N LEU A 933 17.04 -6.51 -43.35
CA LEU A 933 18.02 -7.25 -44.14
C LEU A 933 19.41 -6.60 -44.06
N ALA A 934 19.50 -5.28 -44.24
CA ALA A 934 20.76 -4.55 -44.10
C ALA A 934 21.35 -4.66 -42.68
N GLY A 935 20.50 -4.62 -41.64
CA GLY A 935 20.94 -4.81 -40.25
C GLY A 935 21.49 -6.21 -39.98
N ILE A 936 20.86 -7.25 -40.51
CA ILE A 936 21.32 -8.64 -40.36
C ILE A 936 22.61 -8.88 -41.16
N GLN A 937 22.72 -8.34 -42.37
CA GLN A 937 23.94 -8.44 -43.20
C GLN A 937 25.18 -7.80 -42.55
N MET A 938 25.00 -6.75 -41.74
CA MET A 938 26.08 -6.20 -40.91
C MET A 938 26.42 -7.10 -39.71
N LEU A 939 25.44 -7.79 -39.12
CA LEU A 939 25.70 -8.78 -38.05
C LEU A 939 26.33 -10.08 -38.57
N GLN A 940 26.17 -10.44 -39.84
CA GLN A 940 26.95 -11.53 -40.47
C GLN A 940 28.46 -11.21 -40.50
N GLN A 941 28.85 -9.93 -40.42
CA GLN A 941 30.25 -9.47 -40.37
C GLN A 941 30.78 -9.28 -38.93
N LEU A 942 30.02 -9.70 -37.89
CA LEU A 942 30.31 -9.43 -36.47
C LEU A 942 31.71 -9.88 -36.02
N MET A 943 32.23 -10.97 -36.60
CA MET A 943 33.53 -11.56 -36.22
C MET A 943 34.68 -11.13 -37.15
N THR A 944 34.40 -10.43 -38.25
CA THR A 944 35.40 -10.05 -39.27
C THR A 944 35.69 -8.54 -39.31
N SER A 945 34.79 -7.72 -38.76
CA SER A 945 34.82 -6.25 -38.89
C SER A 945 34.78 -5.54 -37.54
N THR A 946 35.13 -4.26 -37.48
CA THR A 946 35.13 -3.50 -36.22
C THR A 946 33.69 -3.20 -35.76
N PRO A 947 33.40 -3.16 -34.44
CA PRO A 947 32.08 -2.76 -33.93
C PRO A 947 31.61 -1.37 -34.38
N ARG A 948 32.55 -0.45 -34.62
CA ARG A 948 32.29 0.86 -35.24
C ARG A 948 31.91 0.70 -36.71
N GLY A 949 32.67 -0.05 -37.51
CA GLY A 949 32.41 -0.33 -38.92
C GLY A 949 31.09 -1.08 -39.17
N ILE A 950 30.71 -2.01 -38.29
CA ILE A 950 29.42 -2.72 -38.34
C ILE A 950 28.25 -1.73 -38.12
N TYR A 951 28.37 -0.85 -37.12
CA TYR A 951 27.33 0.13 -36.79
C TYR A 951 27.21 1.24 -37.85
N TRP A 952 28.33 1.83 -38.25
CA TRP A 952 28.37 2.91 -39.24
C TRP A 952 28.23 2.41 -40.69
N GLY A 953 28.53 1.14 -40.97
CA GLY A 953 28.19 0.45 -42.21
C GLY A 953 26.67 0.29 -42.37
N PHE A 954 25.96 -0.13 -41.30
CA PHE A 954 24.49 -0.13 -41.29
C PHE A 954 23.91 1.27 -41.55
N LEU A 955 24.39 2.29 -40.83
CA LEU A 955 23.93 3.67 -41.05
C LEU A 955 24.30 4.18 -42.45
N SER A 956 25.44 3.78 -43.01
CA SER A 956 25.84 4.12 -44.37
C SER A 956 24.93 3.48 -45.43
N ALA A 957 24.48 2.24 -45.23
CA ALA A 957 23.47 1.62 -46.08
C ALA A 957 22.12 2.35 -46.02
N ARG A 958 21.75 2.92 -44.86
CA ARG A 958 20.57 3.80 -44.74
C ARG A 958 20.79 5.17 -45.36
N ALA A 959 21.99 5.75 -45.29
CA ALA A 959 22.34 7.00 -45.98
C ALA A 959 22.20 6.86 -47.50
N ASP A 960 22.68 5.73 -48.03
CA ASP A 960 22.60 5.31 -49.43
C ASP A 960 21.16 5.14 -49.94
N ALA A 961 20.20 4.79 -49.06
CA ALA A 961 18.78 4.67 -49.38
C ALA A 961 18.02 6.01 -49.27
N LEU A 962 18.49 6.93 -48.44
CA LEU A 962 17.88 8.25 -48.19
C LEU A 962 18.57 9.42 -48.92
N ALA A 963 19.65 9.15 -49.66
CA ALA A 963 20.52 10.12 -50.33
C ALA A 963 21.14 11.19 -49.38
N ILE A 964 21.60 10.76 -48.20
CA ILE A 964 22.15 11.65 -47.16
C ILE A 964 23.68 11.82 -47.32
N PRO A 965 24.23 13.05 -47.23
CA PRO A 965 25.67 13.31 -47.21
C PRO A 965 26.42 12.64 -46.03
N ARG A 966 27.76 12.50 -46.15
CA ARG A 966 28.62 11.87 -45.13
C ARG A 966 30.00 12.54 -44.98
N GLU A 967 30.15 13.77 -45.47
CA GLU A 967 31.46 14.44 -45.56
C GLU A 967 31.89 15.09 -44.24
N THR A 968 30.93 15.48 -43.38
CA THR A 968 31.20 16.12 -42.09
C THR A 968 30.64 15.34 -40.90
N THR A 969 31.15 15.64 -39.70
CA THR A 969 30.61 15.16 -38.42
C THR A 969 29.16 15.60 -38.18
N GLU A 970 28.77 16.77 -38.70
CA GLU A 970 27.38 17.24 -38.70
C GLU A 970 26.48 16.37 -39.58
N ASP A 971 26.94 15.96 -40.76
CA ASP A 971 26.19 15.07 -41.65
C ASP A 971 26.04 13.65 -41.04
N LEU A 972 27.07 13.13 -40.37
CA LEU A 972 26.99 11.84 -39.64
C LEU A 972 26.02 11.90 -38.45
N ALA A 973 25.97 13.01 -37.71
CA ALA A 973 24.99 13.22 -36.65
C ALA A 973 23.56 13.30 -37.22
N LEU A 974 23.37 14.07 -38.31
CA LEU A 974 22.10 14.16 -39.04
C LEU A 974 21.64 12.82 -39.62
N LEU A 975 22.55 12.00 -40.11
CA LEU A 975 22.28 10.64 -40.58
C LEU A 975 21.71 9.77 -39.45
N ARG A 976 22.38 9.74 -38.29
CA ARG A 976 21.89 8.98 -37.13
C ARG A 976 20.53 9.51 -36.66
N LEU A 977 20.36 10.83 -36.60
CA LEU A 977 19.10 11.48 -36.24
C LEU A 977 17.97 11.18 -37.24
N SER A 978 18.28 11.02 -38.53
CA SER A 978 17.31 10.63 -39.57
C SER A 978 16.76 9.22 -39.38
N VAL A 979 17.61 8.28 -38.93
CA VAL A 979 17.21 6.90 -38.62
C VAL A 979 16.43 6.84 -37.29
N LEU A 980 16.84 7.59 -36.27
CA LEU A 980 16.06 7.80 -35.02
C LEU A 980 14.68 8.37 -35.31
N ALA A 981 14.58 9.35 -36.21
CA ALA A 981 13.32 9.94 -36.68
C ALA A 981 12.50 9.01 -37.60
N ARG A 982 13.01 7.82 -37.92
CA ARG A 982 12.40 6.81 -38.83
C ARG A 982 12.03 7.35 -40.21
N LEU A 983 12.85 8.25 -40.76
CA LEU A 983 12.60 8.86 -42.06
C LEU A 983 12.70 7.82 -43.20
N GLN A 984 11.77 7.92 -44.15
CA GLN A 984 11.69 7.06 -45.35
C GLN A 984 11.74 7.86 -46.67
N SER A 985 11.96 9.18 -46.62
CA SER A 985 12.04 10.02 -47.83
C SER A 985 13.07 11.15 -47.68
N ALA A 986 13.64 11.57 -48.82
CA ALA A 986 14.54 12.72 -48.89
C ALA A 986 13.86 14.06 -48.54
N GLU A 987 12.53 14.17 -48.74
CA GLU A 987 11.75 15.33 -48.28
C GLU A 987 11.75 15.43 -46.75
N GLY A 988 11.57 14.30 -46.05
CA GLY A 988 11.68 14.24 -44.59
C GLY A 988 13.08 14.63 -44.10
N TYR A 989 14.14 14.24 -44.82
CA TYR A 989 15.50 14.67 -44.52
C TYR A 989 15.67 16.19 -44.69
N ALA A 990 15.13 16.79 -45.75
CA ALA A 990 15.19 18.24 -45.94
C ALA A 990 14.47 19.03 -44.82
N GLN A 991 13.33 18.53 -44.35
CA GLN A 991 12.61 19.10 -43.20
C GLN A 991 13.42 18.97 -41.89
N LEU A 992 14.09 17.83 -41.68
CA LEU A 992 14.99 17.64 -40.53
C LEU A 992 16.22 18.54 -40.60
N ARG A 993 16.85 18.68 -41.78
CA ARG A 993 18.01 19.57 -42.01
C ARG A 993 17.64 21.02 -41.71
N ALA A 994 16.52 21.52 -42.24
CA ALA A 994 16.02 22.85 -41.92
C ALA A 994 15.69 23.04 -40.43
N SER A 995 15.18 22.00 -39.77
CA SER A 995 14.89 22.02 -38.32
C SER A 995 16.16 22.07 -37.47
N TRP A 996 17.24 21.42 -37.93
CA TRP A 996 18.56 21.40 -37.31
C TRP A 996 19.34 22.69 -37.57
N ASP A 997 19.25 23.26 -38.77
CA ASP A 997 19.91 24.53 -39.12
C ASP A 997 19.27 25.76 -38.44
N ALA A 998 18.08 25.60 -37.86
CA ALA A 998 17.47 26.55 -36.93
C ALA A 998 17.98 26.45 -35.47
N VAL A 999 18.73 25.39 -35.12
CA VAL A 999 19.32 25.19 -33.79
C VAL A 999 20.66 25.94 -33.70
N GLY A 1000 20.92 26.56 -32.54
CA GLY A 1000 22.13 27.35 -32.30
C GLY A 1000 23.42 26.53 -32.39
N THR A 1001 24.54 27.20 -32.69
CA THR A 1001 25.83 26.52 -32.96
C THR A 1001 26.34 25.71 -31.75
N ARG A 1002 26.12 26.20 -30.53
CA ARG A 1002 26.51 25.49 -29.30
C ARG A 1002 25.65 24.25 -29.07
N GLU A 1003 24.36 24.39 -29.29
CA GLU A 1003 23.34 23.36 -29.15
C GLU A 1003 23.58 22.24 -30.18
N LYS A 1004 23.91 22.60 -31.42
CA LYS A 1004 24.41 21.68 -32.45
C LYS A 1004 25.65 20.90 -31.98
N THR A 1005 26.66 21.55 -31.39
CA THR A 1005 27.85 20.85 -30.87
C THR A 1005 27.48 19.78 -29.83
N VAL A 1006 26.61 20.09 -28.88
CA VAL A 1006 26.15 19.13 -27.85
C VAL A 1006 25.39 17.96 -28.47
N LEU A 1007 24.54 18.22 -29.48
CA LEU A 1007 23.81 17.18 -30.20
C LEU A 1007 24.75 16.30 -31.03
N THR A 1008 25.70 16.87 -31.76
CA THR A 1008 26.71 16.13 -32.52
C THR A 1008 27.58 15.28 -31.60
N GLN A 1009 28.04 15.82 -30.46
CA GLN A 1009 28.76 15.05 -29.44
C GLN A 1009 27.95 13.84 -28.97
N HIS A 1010 26.69 14.03 -28.59
CA HIS A 1010 25.82 12.94 -28.17
C HIS A 1010 25.52 11.91 -29.27
N LEU A 1011 25.31 12.36 -30.51
CA LEU A 1011 24.95 11.50 -31.64
C LEU A 1011 26.15 10.71 -32.20
N LEU A 1012 27.38 11.21 -32.04
CA LEU A 1012 28.60 10.49 -32.45
C LEU A 1012 29.21 9.61 -31.34
N ALA A 1013 28.95 9.92 -30.06
CA ALA A 1013 29.50 9.19 -28.91
C ALA A 1013 29.31 7.67 -29.00
N ASP A 1014 30.42 6.93 -28.95
CA ASP A 1014 30.46 5.54 -29.36
C ASP A 1014 30.15 4.53 -28.24
N GLY A 1015 30.35 4.91 -26.97
CA GLY A 1015 30.18 4.04 -25.81
C GLY A 1015 31.32 3.04 -25.60
N ILE A 1016 32.47 3.26 -26.23
CA ILE A 1016 33.69 2.44 -26.15
C ILE A 1016 34.82 3.29 -25.54
N GLU A 1017 35.17 4.39 -26.21
CA GLU A 1017 36.14 5.38 -25.74
C GLU A 1017 35.40 6.54 -25.07
N GLU A 1018 34.35 7.06 -25.71
CA GLU A 1018 33.51 8.13 -25.19
C GLU A 1018 32.36 7.60 -24.32
N ARG A 1019 31.84 8.42 -23.40
CA ARG A 1019 30.65 8.04 -22.60
C ARG A 1019 29.38 8.34 -23.39
N ALA A 1020 28.71 7.29 -23.86
CA ALA A 1020 27.44 7.39 -24.57
C ALA A 1020 26.23 7.24 -23.62
N PHE A 1021 25.24 8.12 -23.81
CA PHE A 1021 23.88 7.93 -23.30
C PHE A 1021 23.04 7.20 -24.37
N ILE A 1022 22.36 6.13 -23.98
CA ILE A 1022 21.37 5.43 -24.82
C ILE A 1022 20.00 5.96 -24.39
N LEU A 1023 19.43 6.85 -25.21
CA LEU A 1023 18.12 7.48 -24.96
C LEU A 1023 17.00 6.56 -25.45
N GLU A 1024 16.56 5.66 -24.57
CA GLU A 1024 15.51 4.67 -24.86
C GLU A 1024 14.16 5.36 -25.07
N PHE A 1025 13.42 4.93 -26.08
CA PHE A 1025 12.18 5.57 -26.59
C PHE A 1025 12.38 6.92 -27.31
N LEU A 1026 13.62 7.36 -27.58
CA LEU A 1026 13.86 8.54 -28.42
C LEU A 1026 13.16 8.48 -29.80
N PRO A 1027 13.08 7.34 -30.51
CA PRO A 1027 12.30 7.25 -31.75
C PRO A 1027 10.81 7.53 -31.59
N ALA A 1028 10.21 7.19 -30.43
CA ALA A 1028 8.82 7.51 -30.12
C ALA A 1028 8.65 9.00 -29.78
N LEU A 1029 9.57 9.56 -29.01
CA LEU A 1029 9.66 10.99 -28.69
C LEU A 1029 9.72 11.85 -29.97
N VAL A 1030 10.60 11.49 -30.92
CA VAL A 1030 10.76 12.19 -32.20
C VAL A 1030 9.52 12.03 -33.09
N SER A 1031 8.95 10.82 -33.19
CA SER A 1031 7.73 10.60 -33.98
C SER A 1031 6.53 11.39 -33.43
N ASN A 1032 6.39 11.48 -32.11
CA ASN A 1032 5.35 12.27 -31.47
C ASN A 1032 5.58 13.77 -31.64
N ALA A 1033 6.82 14.27 -31.59
CA ALA A 1033 7.14 15.68 -31.83
C ALA A 1033 6.91 16.09 -33.29
N HIS A 1034 7.19 15.22 -34.26
CA HIS A 1034 6.90 15.47 -35.67
C HIS A 1034 5.39 15.51 -35.95
N ARG A 1035 4.60 14.68 -35.25
CA ARG A 1035 3.12 14.72 -35.30
C ARG A 1035 2.55 15.95 -34.60
N ASN A 1036 3.20 16.41 -33.53
CA ASN A 1036 2.77 17.55 -32.73
C ASN A 1036 3.24 18.89 -33.32
N ARG A 1037 2.33 19.54 -34.08
CA ARG A 1037 2.56 20.83 -34.73
C ARG A 1037 3.00 21.98 -33.81
N VAL A 1038 2.78 21.87 -32.50
CA VAL A 1038 3.16 22.91 -31.52
C VAL A 1038 4.61 22.73 -31.03
N ILE A 1039 5.12 21.51 -31.10
CA ILE A 1039 6.49 21.17 -30.70
C ILE A 1039 7.41 21.20 -31.93
N GLY A 1040 7.17 20.31 -32.91
CA GLY A 1040 8.05 20.15 -34.06
C GLY A 1040 9.46 19.67 -33.71
N LEU A 1041 10.33 19.56 -34.72
CA LEU A 1041 11.66 18.96 -34.53
C LEU A 1041 12.66 19.93 -33.87
N THR A 1042 12.68 21.22 -34.24
CA THR A 1042 13.61 22.21 -33.66
C THR A 1042 13.47 22.34 -32.14
N LEU A 1043 12.23 22.47 -31.64
CA LEU A 1043 12.00 22.59 -30.20
C LEU A 1043 12.32 21.29 -29.45
N LEU A 1044 12.11 20.13 -30.09
CA LEU A 1044 12.57 18.86 -29.51
C LEU A 1044 14.09 18.85 -29.37
N LEU A 1045 14.84 19.35 -30.35
CA LEU A 1045 16.30 19.43 -30.28
C LEU A 1045 16.78 20.41 -29.18
N GLU A 1046 16.15 21.58 -29.03
CA GLU A 1046 16.40 22.51 -27.89
C GLU A 1046 16.20 21.81 -26.53
N VAL A 1047 15.09 21.07 -26.39
CA VAL A 1047 14.73 20.38 -25.13
C VAL A 1047 15.59 19.12 -24.91
N LEU A 1048 16.08 18.45 -25.96
CA LEU A 1048 17.05 17.36 -25.87
C LEU A 1048 18.44 17.86 -25.43
N VAL A 1049 18.91 19.02 -25.89
CA VAL A 1049 20.14 19.64 -25.34
C VAL A 1049 19.96 19.96 -23.86
N SER A 1050 18.77 20.43 -23.47
CA SER A 1050 18.42 20.66 -22.06
C SER A 1050 18.38 19.36 -21.24
N LEU A 1051 17.98 18.23 -21.83
CA LEU A 1051 18.07 16.90 -21.20
C LEU A 1051 19.52 16.44 -21.03
N LEU A 1052 20.31 16.46 -22.11
CA LEU A 1052 21.72 16.03 -22.10
C LEU A 1052 22.54 16.81 -21.06
N SER A 1053 22.33 18.13 -21.00
CA SER A 1053 22.95 19.02 -20.01
C SER A 1053 22.58 18.68 -18.56
N ASN A 1054 21.41 18.06 -18.32
CA ASN A 1054 20.96 17.63 -16.99
C ASN A 1054 21.39 16.20 -16.62
N LEU A 1055 21.72 15.34 -17.59
CA LEU A 1055 22.14 13.96 -17.36
C LEU A 1055 23.57 13.87 -16.79
N GLN A 1056 24.49 14.73 -17.27
CA GLN A 1056 25.88 14.76 -16.78
C GLN A 1056 26.01 15.12 -15.28
N PRO A 1057 25.26 16.11 -14.73
CA PRO A 1057 25.10 16.29 -13.29
C PRO A 1057 24.62 15.04 -12.54
N ALA A 1058 23.58 14.37 -13.06
CA ALA A 1058 22.93 13.27 -12.35
C ALA A 1058 23.86 12.08 -12.08
N LEU A 1059 24.85 11.85 -12.96
CA LEU A 1059 25.85 10.81 -12.78
C LEU A 1059 26.80 11.05 -11.59
N ALA A 1060 27.08 12.31 -11.22
CA ALA A 1060 28.03 12.64 -10.16
C ALA A 1060 27.55 12.20 -8.75
N HIS A 1061 26.25 11.95 -8.59
CA HIS A 1061 25.66 11.41 -7.36
C HIS A 1061 25.66 9.87 -7.29
N MET A 1062 26.14 9.19 -8.33
CA MET A 1062 26.19 7.73 -8.37
C MET A 1062 27.58 7.21 -7.98
N ALA A 1063 27.62 6.24 -7.06
CA ALA A 1063 28.79 5.38 -6.87
C ALA A 1063 28.88 4.30 -7.98
N LEU A 1064 28.89 4.75 -9.24
CA LEU A 1064 29.20 3.89 -10.39
C LEU A 1064 30.71 3.70 -10.50
N ASP A 1065 31.12 2.55 -11.05
CA ASP A 1065 32.46 2.40 -11.61
C ASP A 1065 32.74 3.53 -12.60
N SER A 1066 33.87 4.23 -12.40
CA SER A 1066 34.32 5.31 -13.28
C SER A 1066 34.49 4.85 -14.73
N ASP A 1067 34.78 3.56 -14.92
CA ASP A 1067 35.04 2.90 -16.19
C ASP A 1067 33.78 2.62 -17.04
N ARG A 1068 32.57 2.92 -16.53
CA ARG A 1068 31.33 2.70 -17.29
C ARG A 1068 31.12 3.75 -18.40
N LYS A 1069 31.25 3.29 -19.65
CA LYS A 1069 31.13 4.06 -20.90
C LYS A 1069 29.72 4.14 -21.51
N MET A 1070 28.76 3.33 -21.06
CA MET A 1070 27.37 3.35 -21.55
C MET A 1070 26.37 3.50 -20.41
N VAL A 1071 25.39 4.40 -20.58
CA VAL A 1071 24.29 4.65 -19.63
C VAL A 1071 22.95 4.62 -20.36
N ARG A 1072 21.98 3.80 -19.91
CA ARG A 1072 20.62 3.74 -20.48
C ARG A 1072 19.70 4.75 -19.78
N VAL A 1073 18.91 5.50 -20.55
CA VAL A 1073 17.99 6.55 -20.06
C VAL A 1073 16.60 6.35 -20.69
N ASP A 1074 15.59 6.07 -19.87
CA ASP A 1074 14.21 5.86 -20.30
C ASP A 1074 13.47 7.19 -20.49
N LEU A 1075 12.98 7.45 -21.72
CA LEU A 1075 12.20 8.64 -22.08
C LEU A 1075 10.71 8.36 -22.35
N SER A 1076 10.16 7.21 -21.94
CA SER A 1076 8.77 6.82 -22.21
C SER A 1076 7.73 7.86 -21.76
N ASP A 1077 7.78 8.30 -20.51
CA ASP A 1077 6.90 9.33 -19.92
C ASP A 1077 7.03 10.68 -20.65
N MET A 1078 8.24 11.03 -21.11
CA MET A 1078 8.46 12.20 -21.97
C MET A 1078 7.89 12.03 -23.38
N ALA A 1079 7.95 10.84 -23.97
CA ALA A 1079 7.36 10.53 -25.27
C ALA A 1079 5.83 10.60 -25.24
N GLU A 1080 5.19 10.13 -24.17
CA GLU A 1080 3.77 10.32 -23.92
C GLU A 1080 3.42 11.80 -23.70
N PHE A 1081 4.24 12.54 -22.94
CA PHE A 1081 4.04 13.97 -22.70
C PHE A 1081 4.14 14.81 -24.00
N VAL A 1082 5.09 14.50 -24.89
CA VAL A 1082 5.20 15.12 -26.23
C VAL A 1082 3.95 14.89 -27.09
N ALA A 1083 3.29 13.73 -26.95
CA ALA A 1083 2.03 13.48 -27.66
C ALA A 1083 0.84 14.29 -27.10
N ALA A 1084 0.92 14.74 -25.84
CA ALA A 1084 -0.20 15.37 -25.13
C ALA A 1084 -0.14 16.91 -25.06
N VAL A 1085 1.04 17.54 -25.16
CA VAL A 1085 1.21 18.99 -24.97
C VAL A 1085 0.68 19.83 -26.14
N GLN A 1086 -0.04 20.91 -25.83
CA GLN A 1086 -0.69 21.80 -26.80
C GLN A 1086 -0.16 23.25 -26.79
N ASN A 1087 0.90 23.54 -26.01
CA ASN A 1087 1.52 24.86 -25.90
C ASN A 1087 3.06 24.76 -26.01
N ARG A 1088 3.68 25.68 -26.78
CA ARG A 1088 5.12 25.64 -27.09
C ARG A 1088 5.99 25.85 -25.86
N PHE A 1089 5.64 26.83 -25.03
CA PHE A 1089 6.36 27.20 -23.81
C PHE A 1089 6.19 26.17 -22.69
N VAL A 1090 5.06 25.44 -22.64
CA VAL A 1090 4.89 24.26 -21.77
C VAL A 1090 5.99 23.24 -22.03
N PHE A 1091 6.24 22.92 -23.30
CA PHE A 1091 7.27 21.96 -23.67
C PHE A 1091 8.69 22.52 -23.49
N GLN A 1092 8.96 23.75 -23.93
CA GLN A 1092 10.28 24.37 -23.75
C GLN A 1092 10.72 24.47 -22.29
N THR A 1093 9.77 24.56 -21.34
CA THR A 1093 10.05 24.60 -19.89
C THR A 1093 9.88 23.24 -19.18
N CYS A 1094 9.58 22.14 -19.89
CA CYS A 1094 9.19 20.89 -19.25
C CYS A 1094 10.34 20.17 -18.52
N MET A 1095 11.57 20.25 -19.06
CA MET A 1095 12.75 19.61 -18.44
C MET A 1095 13.01 20.12 -17.03
N VAL A 1096 12.72 21.40 -16.78
CA VAL A 1096 12.85 22.08 -15.50
C VAL A 1096 11.92 21.54 -14.39
N ARG A 1097 10.94 20.71 -14.77
CA ARG A 1097 9.97 20.01 -13.93
C ARG A 1097 10.00 18.49 -14.09
N SER A 1098 10.93 17.96 -14.88
CA SER A 1098 11.17 16.53 -14.96
C SER A 1098 11.87 16.04 -13.68
N ARG A 1099 11.91 14.72 -13.47
CA ARG A 1099 12.71 14.08 -12.42
C ARG A 1099 13.46 12.91 -13.01
N LEU A 1100 14.77 12.88 -12.82
CA LEU A 1100 15.58 11.70 -13.09
C LEU A 1100 15.49 10.75 -11.89
N ARG A 1101 15.04 9.51 -12.11
CA ARG A 1101 15.09 8.41 -11.14
C ARG A 1101 16.13 7.37 -11.55
N PHE A 1102 16.73 6.72 -10.56
CA PHE A 1102 17.76 5.70 -10.74
C PHE A 1102 17.19 4.30 -10.45
N PHE A 1103 17.42 3.36 -11.37
CA PHE A 1103 17.01 1.96 -11.27
C PHE A 1103 18.21 1.04 -11.58
N GLY A 1104 19.17 1.03 -10.67
CA GLY A 1104 20.43 0.30 -10.83
C GLY A 1104 21.37 0.99 -11.82
N ASP A 1105 21.54 0.41 -13.01
CA ASP A 1105 22.36 0.91 -14.12
C ASP A 1105 21.57 1.77 -15.14
N ARG A 1106 20.28 2.02 -14.88
CA ARG A 1106 19.36 2.73 -15.77
C ARG A 1106 18.81 4.00 -15.11
N LEU A 1107 18.75 5.09 -15.87
CA LEU A 1107 18.03 6.31 -15.53
C LEU A 1107 16.62 6.27 -16.13
N GLN A 1108 15.65 6.93 -15.49
CA GLN A 1108 14.32 7.19 -16.05
C GLN A 1108 13.97 8.66 -15.89
N LEU A 1109 13.51 9.28 -16.98
CA LEU A 1109 13.02 10.65 -17.01
C LEU A 1109 11.51 10.66 -16.76
N GLU A 1110 11.10 10.99 -15.55
CA GLU A 1110 9.69 11.20 -15.21
C GLU A 1110 9.25 12.63 -15.49
N MET A 1111 8.06 12.78 -16.08
CA MET A 1111 7.37 14.04 -16.21
C MET A 1111 6.44 14.19 -15.00
N THR A 1112 6.71 15.16 -14.13
CA THR A 1112 5.91 15.30 -12.90
C THR A 1112 4.47 15.71 -13.19
N GLY A 1113 3.56 15.56 -12.22
CA GLY A 1113 2.23 16.21 -12.25
C GLY A 1113 2.31 17.73 -12.46
N GLY A 1114 3.45 18.35 -12.11
CA GLY A 1114 3.79 19.73 -12.47
C GLY A 1114 3.86 19.96 -13.98
N ASN A 1115 4.33 19.00 -14.77
CA ASN A 1115 4.24 18.99 -16.23
C ASN A 1115 2.86 18.52 -16.70
N TRP A 1116 2.38 17.36 -16.26
CA TRP A 1116 1.19 16.73 -16.84
C TRP A 1116 -0.07 17.59 -16.82
N ALA A 1117 -0.41 18.24 -15.69
CA ALA A 1117 -1.57 19.15 -15.67
C ALA A 1117 -1.37 20.48 -16.44
N ARG A 1118 -0.26 20.64 -17.20
CA ARG A 1118 -0.08 21.70 -18.21
C ARG A 1118 -0.41 21.28 -19.64
N CYS A 1119 -0.56 19.99 -19.94
CA CYS A 1119 -0.49 19.52 -21.33
C CYS A 1119 -1.56 20.16 -22.22
N GLY A 1120 -2.79 20.31 -21.71
CA GLY A 1120 -3.90 21.04 -22.34
C GLY A 1120 -3.95 22.54 -22.07
N GLU A 1121 -2.81 23.21 -21.87
CA GLU A 1121 -2.75 24.68 -21.94
C GLU A 1121 -2.79 25.15 -23.41
N PRO A 1122 -3.50 26.24 -23.74
CA PRO A 1122 -3.49 26.83 -25.08
C PRO A 1122 -2.31 27.80 -25.21
N ASP A 1123 -1.97 28.22 -26.42
CA ASP A 1123 -1.01 29.34 -26.61
C ASP A 1123 -1.75 30.69 -26.57
N ASN A 1124 -1.12 31.70 -25.94
CA ASN A 1124 -1.76 32.98 -25.62
C ASN A 1124 -0.74 34.13 -25.37
N ASP A 1125 -1.18 35.38 -25.56
CA ASP A 1125 -0.29 36.56 -25.67
C ASP A 1125 0.65 36.78 -24.46
N THR A 1126 0.20 36.45 -23.24
CA THR A 1126 1.03 36.49 -22.03
C THR A 1126 2.22 35.54 -22.09
N THR A 1127 2.06 34.42 -22.79
CA THR A 1127 3.08 33.38 -22.96
C THR A 1127 4.05 33.76 -24.09
N ALA A 1128 3.57 34.43 -25.14
CA ALA A 1128 4.42 35.08 -26.13
C ALA A 1128 5.29 36.20 -25.51
N LEU A 1129 4.74 37.00 -24.58
CA LEU A 1129 5.51 38.00 -23.82
C LEU A 1129 6.61 37.37 -22.96
N ALA A 1130 6.31 36.23 -22.31
CA ALA A 1130 7.30 35.47 -21.54
C ALA A 1130 8.41 34.88 -22.43
N HIS A 1131 8.08 34.40 -23.63
CA HIS A 1131 9.05 33.96 -24.63
C HIS A 1131 9.96 35.10 -25.11
N ALA A 1132 9.39 36.28 -25.39
CA ALA A 1132 10.17 37.46 -25.79
C ALA A 1132 11.14 37.92 -24.69
N LEU A 1133 10.71 37.90 -23.41
CA LEU A 1133 11.59 38.19 -22.28
C LEU A 1133 12.72 37.15 -22.15
N LYS A 1134 12.42 35.85 -22.32
CA LYS A 1134 13.44 34.78 -22.33
C LYS A 1134 14.48 35.02 -23.42
N GLU A 1135 14.05 35.30 -24.65
CA GLU A 1135 14.93 35.57 -25.80
C GLU A 1135 15.83 36.81 -25.57
N ILE A 1136 15.32 37.85 -24.89
CA ILE A 1136 16.11 39.02 -24.49
C ILE A 1136 17.19 38.65 -23.46
N PHE A 1137 16.85 37.89 -22.40
CA PHE A 1137 17.83 37.47 -21.41
C PHE A 1137 18.88 36.49 -21.97
N GLU A 1138 18.50 35.61 -22.89
CA GLU A 1138 19.43 34.71 -23.58
C GLU A 1138 20.39 35.49 -24.49
N ARG A 1139 19.90 36.48 -25.25
CA ARG A 1139 20.77 37.40 -26.01
C ARG A 1139 21.67 38.25 -25.10
N GLN A 1140 21.19 38.71 -23.95
CA GLN A 1140 22.01 39.46 -23.00
C GLN A 1140 23.16 38.58 -22.46
N ARG A 1141 22.87 37.34 -22.05
CA ARG A 1141 23.88 36.40 -21.56
C ARG A 1141 24.92 36.05 -22.63
N ASP A 1142 24.50 35.90 -23.89
CA ASP A 1142 25.41 35.63 -24.99
C ASP A 1142 26.30 36.84 -25.33
N LEU A 1143 25.77 38.07 -25.20
CA LEU A 1143 26.56 39.31 -25.26
C LEU A 1143 27.56 39.41 -24.10
N GLU A 1144 27.15 39.10 -22.87
CA GLU A 1144 28.02 39.10 -21.69
C GLU A 1144 29.17 38.09 -21.83
N MET A 1145 28.92 36.90 -22.39
CA MET A 1145 29.99 35.93 -22.68
C MET A 1145 30.93 36.43 -23.79
N ARG A 1146 30.42 37.04 -24.87
CA ARG A 1146 31.24 37.61 -25.94
C ARG A 1146 32.10 38.80 -25.47
N VAL A 1147 31.62 39.59 -24.51
CA VAL A 1147 32.39 40.67 -23.85
C VAL A 1147 33.43 40.12 -22.86
N SER A 1148 33.26 38.88 -22.39
CA SER A 1148 34.17 38.21 -21.46
C SER A 1148 35.35 37.48 -22.15
N SER A 1149 35.37 37.41 -23.48
CA SER A 1149 36.45 36.80 -24.25
C SER A 1149 37.68 37.72 -24.32
N PRO A 1150 38.93 37.22 -24.14
CA PRO A 1150 40.12 38.07 -24.02
C PRO A 1150 40.57 38.74 -25.34
N ASP A 1151 40.10 38.29 -26.51
CA ASP A 1151 40.63 38.68 -27.82
C ASP A 1151 39.92 39.87 -28.52
N VAL A 1152 39.16 40.69 -27.78
CA VAL A 1152 38.55 41.91 -28.35
C VAL A 1152 39.52 43.11 -28.25
N PRO A 1153 40.05 43.66 -29.37
CA PRO A 1153 41.06 44.71 -29.32
C PRO A 1153 40.52 46.05 -28.78
N LYS A 1154 41.21 46.60 -27.78
CA LYS A 1154 40.87 47.86 -27.08
C LYS A 1154 40.91 49.10 -28.00
N ARG A 1155 39.84 49.38 -28.73
CA ARG A 1155 39.71 50.65 -29.50
C ARG A 1155 38.31 51.27 -29.67
N HIS A 1156 37.28 50.74 -28.99
CA HIS A 1156 35.89 51.25 -29.10
C HIS A 1156 35.18 51.62 -27.79
N LEU A 1157 35.83 51.47 -26.62
CA LEU A 1157 35.20 51.72 -25.31
C LEU A 1157 34.97 53.22 -25.00
N ASP A 1158 35.74 54.13 -25.58
CA ASP A 1158 35.70 55.59 -25.28
C ASP A 1158 34.49 56.34 -25.88
N LYS A 1159 33.43 55.64 -26.30
CA LYS A 1159 32.30 56.25 -27.03
C LYS A 1159 30.89 55.95 -26.49
N VAL A 1160 30.76 55.30 -25.34
CA VAL A 1160 29.45 54.96 -24.74
C VAL A 1160 29.24 55.61 -23.36
N GLN A 1161 30.29 56.04 -22.65
CA GLN A 1161 30.18 56.72 -21.33
C GLN A 1161 29.69 58.19 -21.38
N SER A 1162 28.95 58.61 -22.42
CA SER A 1162 28.51 60.00 -22.61
C SER A 1162 27.02 60.20 -22.88
N VAL A 1163 26.17 59.21 -22.55
CA VAL A 1163 24.71 59.40 -22.42
C VAL A 1163 24.20 58.65 -21.18
N SER A 1164 24.05 59.37 -20.07
CA SER A 1164 23.33 58.88 -18.89
C SER A 1164 22.52 60.03 -18.27
N CYS A 1165 21.30 60.22 -18.75
CA CYS A 1165 20.23 60.98 -18.11
C CYS A 1165 18.89 60.42 -18.59
#